data_AF-A0A420SMY6-F1
#
_entry.id   AF-A0A420SMY6-F1
#
_cell.length_a   1.000
_cell.length_b   1.000
_cell.length_c   1.000
_cell.angle_alpha   90.00
_cell.angle_beta   90.00
_cell.angle_gamma   90.00
#
_symmetry.space_group_name_H-M   'P 1'
#
loop_
_entity.id
_entity.type
_entity.pdbx_description
1 polymer ?
#
loop_
_entity_poly.entity_id
_entity_poly.type
_entity_poly.pdbx_seq_one_letter_code
_entity_poly.pdbx_strand_id
1 'polypeptide(L)'
;MAAPSGHQPRGSDDLGVFDDAKSYYTEERHMNRAGPRTRTYSQNSLMHRFERVNLREPFRRGSHDENSQQNRRFLIQVDSTLESLSLQEDTDGDMQITIEDNGPKVISLRTAASAGHNRFDVRGTYMLSNLLQELTLAKEYGRKQIVLDEARLNENPVDRLSRMIRDHFWENLTRRIDASTVDIAARDPKDWTADPRPRIYIPYRCPRQYEFYKRVAEERPEMRLDVQMLPEKITPDLVRDMNDAPGLLAVDVQEVPEPEHPSGWTLKGMPFVVPGGRFNELYGWDSYMASLGLLINDRVDLAKSMVINFCFCIEHYGKILNATRSYYLCRSQPPFLTDMALRVYEKIKHEPDAKEFLRRSILAAIKEYHSVWMSEPRLDPSTGLSRYRPEGRGVPPETEATHFVHILDPYIKKHKMTFEQFVRAYNHGEVEEPELDEYFMHDRAVRESGHDTSYRLEGVCANLATIDLNSLLFKYETDIARTIRSVFNDRLTMPEEFCAGTPYQPGEVLSSAAWDRRAKRRKLTVDKLMWDEKEGMFFDYDTAKRERCTYESCTTLWALWAGIATPKQAAEMVRKALPKFEAYGGLVSGTEESRGAVGLERPNRQWDYPYGWPPQQMLAWTGLIRYSFTEEAERIAYKWLFMVTKAFVDFHGVVVEKYDVTRPVDPHRVDAEYGNQGLGFRGVNKEGFAWVNASYIYGLQIINAHMRRALGALTPYQTLIRAIEKNEEKTLAGLLAPQGNAFVD
;
A
#
# COMPACT_ATOMS: atom_id res chain seq x y z
N MET A 1 31.88 -17.83 -37.43
CA MET A 1 31.82 -16.39 -37.73
C MET A 1 30.44 -16.09 -38.28
N ALA A 2 29.58 -15.48 -37.47
CA ALA A 2 28.28 -14.96 -37.89
C ALA A 2 28.18 -13.54 -37.29
N ALA A 3 27.92 -12.56 -38.15
CA ALA A 3 27.88 -11.15 -37.80
C ALA A 3 26.69 -10.82 -36.87
N PRO A 4 26.80 -9.77 -36.04
CA PRO A 4 25.70 -9.36 -35.17
C PRO A 4 24.59 -8.69 -35.99
N SER A 5 23.35 -9.11 -35.77
CA SER A 5 22.15 -8.48 -36.30
C SER A 5 22.01 -7.07 -35.72
N GLY A 6 22.17 -6.06 -36.58
CA GLY A 6 21.99 -4.66 -36.22
C GLY A 6 20.56 -4.38 -35.73
N HIS A 7 20.45 -3.61 -34.65
CA HIS A 7 19.21 -2.95 -34.26
C HIS A 7 18.74 -2.03 -35.40
N GLN A 8 17.57 -2.33 -35.98
CA GLN A 8 16.82 -1.32 -36.73
C GLN A 8 16.23 -0.31 -35.74
N PRO A 9 16.29 1.01 -36.01
CA PRO A 9 15.53 2.00 -35.27
C PRO A 9 14.03 1.72 -35.45
N ARG A 10 13.26 1.72 -34.35
CA ARG A 10 11.79 1.62 -34.41
C ARG A 10 11.23 2.79 -35.23
N GLY A 11 10.29 2.51 -36.14
CA GLY A 11 9.62 3.54 -36.93
C GLY A 11 8.65 4.38 -36.09
N SER A 12 8.26 5.56 -36.58
CA SER A 12 7.31 6.44 -35.87
C SER A 12 5.89 5.89 -35.72
N ASP A 13 5.58 4.78 -36.39
CA ASP A 13 4.26 4.12 -36.35
C ASP A 13 4.16 3.06 -35.24
N ASP A 14 5.23 2.78 -34.50
CA ASP A 14 5.27 1.86 -33.35
C ASP A 14 5.00 2.55 -31.98
N LEU A 15 4.74 3.86 -31.95
CA LEU A 15 4.57 4.64 -30.72
C LEU A 15 3.09 4.75 -30.33
N GLY A 16 2.71 4.12 -29.21
CA GLY A 16 1.34 4.09 -28.68
C GLY A 16 0.94 5.39 -27.98
N VAL A 17 -0.34 5.79 -28.08
CA VAL A 17 -0.87 6.99 -27.39
C VAL A 17 -0.71 6.89 -25.88
N PHE A 18 -0.77 5.68 -25.32
CA PHE A 18 -0.72 5.41 -23.89
C PHE A 18 0.63 4.84 -23.42
N ASP A 19 1.70 5.05 -24.19
CA ASP A 19 3.06 4.69 -23.75
C ASP A 19 3.40 5.39 -22.43
N ASP A 20 4.32 4.80 -21.67
CA ASP A 20 4.87 5.41 -20.45
C ASP A 20 5.46 6.79 -20.75
N ALA A 21 5.50 7.69 -19.75
CA ALA A 21 5.95 9.07 -19.94
C ALA A 21 7.37 9.18 -20.54
N LYS A 22 8.29 8.27 -20.17
CA LYS A 22 9.67 8.27 -20.69
C LYS A 22 9.69 7.97 -22.18
N SER A 23 8.86 7.04 -22.64
CA SER A 23 8.70 6.71 -24.06
C SER A 23 7.88 7.76 -24.83
N TYR A 24 6.80 8.27 -24.23
CA TYR A 24 5.92 9.26 -24.85
C TYR A 24 6.63 10.59 -25.10
N TYR A 25 7.36 11.12 -24.11
CA TYR A 25 8.06 12.39 -24.21
C TYR A 25 9.47 12.26 -24.80
N THR A 26 9.70 11.35 -25.74
CA THR A 26 10.94 11.31 -26.55
C THR A 26 10.97 12.43 -27.60
N GLU A 27 12.16 12.85 -28.05
CA GLU A 27 12.28 13.99 -28.99
C GLU A 27 11.60 13.70 -30.33
N GLU A 28 11.83 12.50 -30.86
CA GLU A 28 11.38 12.09 -32.19
C GLU A 28 9.86 12.19 -32.36
N ARG A 29 9.10 11.90 -31.29
CA ARG A 29 7.64 11.93 -31.29
C ARG A 29 7.06 13.35 -31.37
N HIS A 30 7.80 14.33 -30.85
CA HIS A 30 7.34 15.72 -30.75
C HIS A 30 8.01 16.64 -31.78
N MET A 31 8.82 16.10 -32.69
CA MET A 31 9.33 16.85 -33.84
C MET A 31 8.19 17.15 -34.83
N ASN A 32 7.95 18.44 -35.08
CA ASN A 32 6.97 18.86 -36.06
C ASN A 32 7.49 18.60 -37.49
N ARG A 33 7.01 17.52 -38.14
CA ARG A 33 7.37 17.16 -39.52
C ARG A 33 6.80 18.11 -40.59
N ALA A 34 6.01 19.12 -40.23
CA ALA A 34 5.44 20.10 -41.17
C ALA A 34 6.44 21.17 -41.68
N GLY A 35 7.74 20.96 -41.52
CA GLY A 35 8.84 21.77 -42.09
C GLY A 35 9.31 22.95 -41.22
N PRO A 36 10.54 23.46 -41.44
CA PRO A 36 11.07 24.59 -40.70
C PRO A 36 10.44 25.88 -41.23
N ARG A 37 9.34 26.31 -40.63
CA ARG A 37 8.87 27.70 -40.75
C ARG A 37 8.93 28.41 -39.40
N THR A 38 10.11 28.40 -38.79
CA THR A 38 10.54 29.50 -37.92
C THR A 38 10.97 30.67 -38.82
N ARG A 39 10.01 31.45 -39.31
CA ARG A 39 10.27 32.89 -39.47
C ARG A 39 9.87 33.53 -38.15
N THR A 40 10.85 34.18 -37.53
CA THR A 40 10.76 35.10 -36.41
C THR A 40 9.47 35.92 -36.48
N TYR A 41 8.41 35.46 -35.83
CA TYR A 41 7.26 36.29 -35.50
C TYR A 41 7.33 36.52 -33.99
N SER A 42 7.45 37.79 -33.65
CA SER A 42 7.55 38.33 -32.30
C SER A 42 6.46 37.77 -31.38
N GLN A 43 6.89 37.00 -30.37
CA GLN A 43 6.01 36.39 -29.36
C GLN A 43 5.24 37.41 -28.49
N ASN A 44 5.48 38.71 -28.60
CA ASN A 44 4.81 39.73 -27.78
C ASN A 44 3.66 40.48 -28.47
N SER A 45 3.40 40.27 -29.76
CA SER A 45 2.42 41.11 -30.49
C SER A 45 0.97 40.60 -30.46
N LEU A 46 0.74 39.35 -30.03
CA LEU A 46 -0.60 38.77 -29.96
C LEU A 46 -1.20 38.75 -28.55
N MET A 47 -0.40 38.61 -27.48
CA MET A 47 -0.94 38.73 -26.11
C MET A 47 -1.42 40.17 -25.83
N HIS A 48 -0.71 41.20 -26.30
CA HIS A 48 -1.18 42.59 -26.22
C HIS A 48 -2.34 42.96 -27.16
N ARG A 49 -2.77 42.06 -28.07
CA ARG A 49 -4.03 42.28 -28.80
C ARG A 49 -5.25 41.83 -28.00
N PHE A 50 -5.09 41.00 -26.97
CA PHE A 50 -6.20 40.59 -26.11
C PHE A 50 -6.59 41.68 -25.10
N GLU A 51 -5.65 42.50 -24.62
CA GLU A 51 -5.98 43.65 -23.76
C GLU A 51 -6.68 44.79 -24.51
N ARG A 52 -6.49 44.90 -25.84
CA ARG A 52 -7.10 45.97 -26.65
C ARG A 52 -8.50 45.66 -27.18
N VAL A 53 -8.96 44.41 -27.05
CA VAL A 53 -10.27 43.97 -27.47
C VAL A 53 -10.87 43.23 -26.29
N ASN A 54 -11.75 43.86 -25.53
CA ASN A 54 -12.50 43.30 -24.38
C ASN A 54 -13.18 41.95 -24.71
N LEU A 55 -12.40 40.89 -24.88
CA LEU A 55 -12.85 39.54 -25.17
C LEU A 55 -13.09 38.87 -23.83
N ARG A 56 -14.36 38.57 -23.57
CA ARG A 56 -14.81 37.80 -22.42
C ARG A 56 -14.04 36.48 -22.35
N GLU A 57 -13.70 36.04 -21.15
CA GLU A 57 -13.21 34.69 -20.91
C GLU A 57 -14.13 33.67 -21.60
N PRO A 58 -13.58 32.59 -22.21
CA PRO A 58 -14.40 31.59 -22.86
C PRO A 58 -15.38 30.99 -21.85
N PHE A 59 -16.68 31.07 -22.13
CA PHE A 59 -17.69 30.42 -21.30
C PHE A 59 -17.82 28.95 -21.71
N ARG A 60 -17.81 28.03 -20.74
CA ARG A 60 -18.00 26.60 -21.00
C ARG A 60 -19.36 26.35 -21.67
N ARG A 61 -19.35 25.83 -22.90
CA ARG A 61 -20.56 25.34 -23.58
C ARG A 61 -20.93 23.95 -23.07
N GLY A 62 -22.17 23.78 -22.63
CA GLY A 62 -22.74 22.50 -22.15
C GLY A 62 -23.34 21.59 -23.23
N SER A 63 -23.37 22.05 -24.49
CA SER A 63 -23.80 21.24 -25.64
C SER A 63 -22.72 20.22 -26.04
N HIS A 64 -23.15 19.04 -26.51
CA HIS A 64 -22.26 18.09 -27.18
C HIS A 64 -21.76 18.68 -28.50
N ASP A 65 -20.45 18.57 -28.75
CA ASP A 65 -19.89 18.81 -30.08
C ASP A 65 -20.02 17.55 -30.93
N GLU A 66 -19.90 17.66 -32.25
CA GLU A 66 -19.87 16.50 -33.14
C GLU A 66 -18.74 15.54 -32.75
N ASN A 67 -19.08 14.25 -32.55
CA ASN A 67 -18.10 13.19 -32.36
C ASN A 67 -17.31 12.99 -33.66
N SER A 68 -16.10 13.54 -33.74
CA SER A 68 -15.21 13.29 -34.87
C SER A 68 -14.56 11.91 -34.75
N GLN A 69 -14.60 11.11 -35.82
CA GLN A 69 -13.96 9.78 -35.87
C GLN A 69 -12.42 9.80 -35.78
N GLN A 70 -11.78 10.97 -35.86
CA GLN A 70 -10.33 11.12 -35.75
C GLN A 70 -9.94 11.68 -34.37
N ASN A 71 -8.99 11.01 -33.70
CA ASN A 71 -8.38 11.50 -32.46
C ASN A 71 -7.61 12.79 -32.75
N ARG A 72 -7.98 13.88 -32.06
CA ARG A 72 -7.33 15.18 -32.27
C ARG A 72 -5.97 15.20 -31.57
N ARG A 73 -5.08 16.01 -32.13
CA ARG A 73 -3.74 16.28 -31.57
C ARG A 73 -3.57 17.77 -31.38
N PHE A 74 -2.93 18.16 -30.29
CA PHE A 74 -2.68 19.54 -29.91
C PHE A 74 -1.21 19.88 -30.04
N LEU A 75 -0.90 21.06 -30.59
CA LEU A 75 0.44 21.62 -30.62
C LEU A 75 0.56 22.61 -29.46
N ILE A 76 1.31 22.23 -28.42
CA ILE A 76 1.32 22.95 -27.14
C ILE A 76 2.70 23.51 -26.85
N GLN A 77 2.75 24.78 -26.44
CA GLN A 77 3.92 25.42 -25.86
C GLN A 77 3.85 25.25 -24.34
N VAL A 78 4.74 24.43 -23.79
CA VAL A 78 4.58 23.83 -22.46
C VAL A 78 4.49 24.88 -21.36
N ASP A 79 5.52 25.72 -21.21
CA ASP A 79 5.58 26.72 -20.14
C ASP A 79 4.43 27.74 -20.21
N SER A 80 4.15 28.29 -21.40
CA SER A 80 3.06 29.27 -21.55
C SER A 80 1.67 28.69 -21.27
N THR A 81 1.49 27.39 -21.55
CA THR A 81 0.20 26.72 -21.31
C THR A 81 0.05 26.35 -19.83
N LEU A 82 1.14 25.95 -19.17
CA LEU A 82 1.16 25.77 -17.71
C LEU A 82 0.83 27.08 -16.99
N GLU A 83 1.43 28.20 -17.38
CA GLU A 83 1.15 29.51 -16.81
C GLU A 83 -0.32 29.91 -17.03
N SER A 84 -0.85 29.68 -18.24
CA SER A 84 -2.27 29.95 -18.54
C SER A 84 -3.21 29.10 -17.69
N LEU A 85 -2.91 27.81 -17.52
CA LEU A 85 -3.71 26.91 -16.66
C LEU A 85 -3.65 27.35 -15.19
N SER A 86 -2.46 27.69 -14.69
CA SER A 86 -2.28 28.10 -13.31
C SER A 86 -3.02 29.42 -13.01
N LEU A 87 -2.98 30.39 -13.92
CA LEU A 87 -3.70 31.66 -13.74
C LEU A 87 -5.23 31.53 -13.84
N GLN A 88 -5.71 30.57 -14.64
CA GLN A 88 -7.13 30.50 -15.02
C GLN A 88 -7.91 29.44 -14.23
N GLU A 89 -7.30 28.30 -13.91
CA GLU A 89 -8.00 27.11 -13.41
C GLU A 89 -7.51 26.64 -12.03
N ASP A 90 -6.35 27.09 -11.55
CA ASP A 90 -5.79 26.83 -10.21
C ASP A 90 -6.00 28.07 -9.33
N THR A 91 -7.10 28.09 -8.60
CA THR A 91 -7.58 29.28 -7.87
C THR A 91 -7.05 29.40 -6.45
N ASP A 92 -6.51 28.32 -5.88
CA ASP A 92 -5.89 28.29 -4.55
C ASP A 92 -4.36 28.22 -4.60
N GLY A 93 -3.76 28.06 -5.79
CA GLY A 93 -2.32 28.15 -6.03
C GLY A 93 -1.55 26.91 -5.60
N ASP A 94 -2.21 25.76 -5.49
CA ASP A 94 -1.61 24.51 -5.02
C ASP A 94 -0.95 23.68 -6.15
N MET A 95 -0.99 24.19 -7.40
CA MET A 95 -0.54 23.49 -8.62
C MET A 95 -1.34 22.21 -8.90
N GLN A 96 -2.62 22.23 -8.56
CA GLN A 96 -3.62 21.25 -8.90
C GLN A 96 -4.83 21.95 -9.57
N ILE A 97 -5.69 21.14 -10.16
CA ILE A 97 -6.96 21.57 -10.76
C ILE A 97 -7.98 20.55 -10.31
N THR A 98 -8.87 20.98 -9.43
CA THR A 98 -9.87 20.16 -8.76
C THR A 98 -11.29 20.67 -9.06
N ILE A 99 -12.28 19.98 -8.51
CA ILE A 99 -13.67 20.44 -8.54
C ILE A 99 -13.92 21.65 -7.62
N GLU A 100 -13.01 21.95 -6.70
CA GLU A 100 -13.13 23.08 -5.78
C GLU A 100 -12.63 24.39 -6.40
N ASP A 101 -11.77 24.28 -7.42
CA ASP A 101 -11.34 25.43 -8.18
C ASP A 101 -12.49 26.09 -8.93
N ASN A 102 -12.55 27.42 -8.87
CA ASN A 102 -13.66 28.18 -9.46
C ASN A 102 -13.36 28.76 -10.84
N GLY A 103 -12.32 28.26 -11.51
CA GLY A 103 -11.99 28.59 -12.90
C GLY A 103 -13.12 28.23 -13.89
N PRO A 104 -13.07 28.75 -15.13
CA PRO A 104 -14.13 28.60 -16.13
C PRO A 104 -14.25 27.18 -16.69
N LYS A 105 -13.34 26.26 -16.33
CA LYS A 105 -13.30 24.85 -16.75
C LYS A 105 -13.23 24.69 -18.27
N VAL A 106 -12.46 25.54 -18.93
CA VAL A 106 -12.22 25.47 -20.38
C VAL A 106 -10.92 26.15 -20.81
N ILE A 107 -10.13 25.49 -21.64
CA ILE A 107 -8.96 26.09 -22.30
C ILE A 107 -8.95 25.76 -23.80
N SER A 108 -8.69 26.77 -24.64
CA SER A 108 -8.64 26.59 -26.09
C SER A 108 -7.20 26.29 -26.54
N LEU A 109 -6.95 25.04 -26.92
CA LEU A 109 -5.65 24.56 -27.41
C LEU A 109 -5.54 24.63 -28.94
N ARG A 110 -4.34 24.83 -29.45
CA ARG A 110 -4.04 24.88 -30.89
C ARG A 110 -3.95 23.47 -31.47
N THR A 111 -4.59 23.20 -32.61
CA THR A 111 -4.56 21.85 -33.22
C THR A 111 -3.30 21.62 -34.04
N ALA A 112 -2.71 20.42 -33.92
CA ALA A 112 -1.49 20.03 -34.62
C ALA A 112 -1.72 19.90 -36.13
N ALA A 113 -2.87 19.36 -36.55
CA ALA A 113 -3.23 19.19 -37.97
C ALA A 113 -3.28 20.53 -38.72
N SER A 114 -3.61 21.63 -38.03
CA SER A 114 -3.60 22.98 -38.60
C SER A 114 -2.29 23.73 -38.41
N ALA A 115 -1.19 23.07 -38.00
CA ALA A 115 0.06 23.73 -37.56
C ALA A 115 -0.18 24.86 -36.53
N GLY A 116 -1.21 24.69 -35.69
CA GLY A 116 -1.65 25.65 -34.69
C GLY A 116 -2.49 26.85 -35.15
N HIS A 117 -2.99 26.87 -36.39
CA HIS A 117 -3.93 27.90 -36.87
C HIS A 117 -5.34 27.77 -36.27
N ASN A 118 -5.88 26.56 -36.20
CA ASN A 118 -7.18 26.25 -35.61
C ASN A 118 -7.02 25.96 -34.11
N ARG A 119 -8.10 26.18 -33.36
CA ARG A 119 -8.19 25.87 -31.93
C ARG A 119 -9.36 24.95 -31.62
N PHE A 120 -9.26 24.24 -30.50
CA PHE A 120 -10.33 23.43 -29.96
C PHE A 120 -10.36 23.54 -28.43
N ASP A 121 -11.55 23.49 -27.85
CA ASP A 121 -11.77 23.67 -26.41
C ASP A 121 -11.64 22.35 -25.65
N VAL A 122 -10.65 22.27 -24.77
CA VAL A 122 -10.57 21.23 -23.73
C VAL A 122 -11.40 21.69 -22.55
N ARG A 123 -12.35 20.86 -22.08
CA ARG A 123 -13.40 21.27 -21.13
C ARG A 123 -13.49 20.33 -19.94
N GLY A 124 -13.85 20.90 -18.80
CA GLY A 124 -14.12 20.17 -17.55
C GLY A 124 -12.85 19.90 -16.75
N THR A 125 -13.02 19.83 -15.43
CA THR A 125 -11.94 19.63 -14.45
C THR A 125 -11.02 18.47 -14.81
N TYR A 126 -11.57 17.30 -15.15
CA TYR A 126 -10.77 16.10 -15.38
C TYR A 126 -9.78 16.22 -16.55
N MET A 127 -10.23 16.68 -17.72
CA MET A 127 -9.34 16.83 -18.88
C MET A 127 -8.31 17.94 -18.68
N LEU A 128 -8.68 19.01 -17.96
CA LEU A 128 -7.76 20.12 -17.64
C LEU A 128 -6.72 19.71 -16.60
N SER A 129 -7.14 18.94 -15.59
CA SER A 129 -6.24 18.29 -14.64
C SER A 129 -5.25 17.37 -15.35
N ASN A 130 -5.74 16.49 -16.22
CA ASN A 130 -4.86 15.63 -17.02
C ASN A 130 -3.90 16.46 -17.88
N LEU A 131 -4.37 17.57 -18.47
CA LEU A 131 -3.50 18.46 -19.23
C LEU A 131 -2.38 19.06 -18.36
N LEU A 132 -2.68 19.53 -17.15
CA LEU A 132 -1.66 20.02 -16.22
C LEU A 132 -0.65 18.92 -15.88
N GLN A 133 -1.11 17.69 -15.63
CA GLN A 133 -0.24 16.54 -15.34
C GLN A 133 0.68 16.21 -16.53
N GLU A 134 0.13 16.09 -17.74
CA GLU A 134 0.91 15.80 -18.95
C GLU A 134 1.91 16.94 -19.26
N LEU A 135 1.55 18.20 -19.02
CA LEU A 135 2.48 19.32 -19.20
C LEU A 135 3.58 19.37 -18.14
N THR A 136 3.25 19.00 -16.89
CA THR A 136 4.22 18.87 -15.80
C THR A 136 5.26 17.80 -16.17
N LEU A 137 4.80 16.63 -16.61
CA LEU A 137 5.68 15.55 -17.06
C LEU A 137 6.53 15.99 -18.26
N ALA A 138 5.91 16.59 -19.29
CA ALA A 138 6.64 17.08 -20.46
C ALA A 138 7.78 18.05 -20.07
N LYS A 139 7.52 18.94 -19.11
CA LYS A 139 8.50 19.89 -18.58
C LYS A 139 9.64 19.19 -17.85
N GLU A 140 9.35 18.17 -17.04
CA GLU A 140 10.36 17.34 -16.37
C GLU A 140 11.29 16.62 -17.36
N TYR A 141 10.75 16.17 -18.50
CA TYR A 141 11.53 15.61 -19.61
C TYR A 141 12.17 16.67 -20.53
N GLY A 142 12.19 17.95 -20.12
CA GLY A 142 12.87 19.04 -20.82
C GLY A 142 12.17 19.50 -22.10
N ARG A 143 10.89 19.17 -22.29
CA ARG A 143 10.13 19.56 -23.49
C ARG A 143 9.57 20.97 -23.34
N LYS A 144 9.91 21.84 -24.30
CA LYS A 144 9.35 23.20 -24.42
C LYS A 144 8.12 23.25 -25.31
N GLN A 145 8.03 22.32 -26.26
CA GLN A 145 6.91 22.16 -27.17
C GLN A 145 6.61 20.68 -27.34
N ILE A 146 5.32 20.33 -27.33
CA ILE A 146 4.85 18.95 -27.52
C ILE A 146 3.71 18.88 -28.53
N VAL A 147 3.56 17.70 -29.13
CA VAL A 147 2.33 17.27 -29.80
C VAL A 147 1.63 16.31 -28.85
N LEU A 148 0.47 16.69 -28.31
CA LEU A 148 -0.28 15.92 -27.32
C LEU A 148 -1.55 15.35 -27.92
N ASP A 149 -1.77 14.05 -27.75
CA ASP A 149 -3.00 13.37 -28.18
C ASP A 149 -4.16 13.67 -27.22
N GLU A 150 -5.33 14.07 -27.75
CA GLU A 150 -6.55 14.30 -26.95
C GLU A 150 -6.95 13.05 -26.15
N ALA A 151 -6.65 11.87 -26.70
CA ALA A 151 -6.88 10.57 -26.07
C ALA A 151 -6.15 10.38 -24.72
N ARG A 152 -5.02 11.06 -24.45
CA ARG A 152 -4.39 11.05 -23.10
C ARG A 152 -5.12 11.96 -22.11
N LEU A 153 -5.88 12.94 -22.59
CA LEU A 153 -6.62 13.88 -21.75
C LEU A 153 -8.00 13.36 -21.38
N ASN A 154 -8.70 12.69 -22.28
CA ASN A 154 -10.03 12.10 -22.06
C ASN A 154 -9.99 10.58 -21.81
N GLU A 155 -8.82 10.04 -21.46
CA GLU A 155 -8.66 8.63 -21.11
C GLU A 155 -9.68 8.22 -20.04
N ASN A 156 -10.24 7.02 -20.14
CA ASN A 156 -11.15 6.52 -19.12
C ASN A 156 -10.43 6.51 -17.75
N PRO A 157 -11.01 7.05 -16.67
CA PRO A 157 -10.31 7.19 -15.41
C PRO A 157 -9.93 5.85 -14.77
N VAL A 158 -10.70 4.79 -15.03
CA VAL A 158 -10.34 3.44 -14.57
C VAL A 158 -9.10 2.93 -15.28
N ASP A 159 -9.02 3.11 -16.59
CA ASP A 159 -7.86 2.71 -17.39
C ASP A 159 -6.64 3.59 -17.07
N ARG A 160 -6.82 4.90 -16.93
CA ARG A 160 -5.75 5.85 -16.58
C ARG A 160 -5.10 5.51 -15.24
N LEU A 161 -5.89 5.35 -14.18
CA LEU A 161 -5.34 4.99 -12.86
C LEU A 161 -4.68 3.61 -12.89
N SER A 162 -5.28 2.62 -13.56
CA SER A 162 -4.68 1.29 -13.70
C SER A 162 -3.34 1.33 -14.42
N ARG A 163 -3.24 2.14 -15.48
CA ARG A 163 -2.03 2.38 -16.26
C ARG A 163 -0.96 3.07 -15.43
N MET A 164 -1.30 4.15 -14.71
CA MET A 164 -0.38 4.85 -13.82
C MET A 164 0.16 3.92 -12.73
N ILE A 165 -0.69 3.08 -12.13
CA ILE A 165 -0.25 2.11 -11.14
C ILE A 165 0.77 1.13 -11.73
N ARG A 166 0.46 0.56 -12.89
CA ARG A 166 1.29 -0.45 -13.57
C ARG A 166 2.63 0.10 -14.06
N ASP A 167 2.60 1.27 -14.69
CA ASP A 167 3.71 1.77 -15.51
C ASP A 167 4.54 2.84 -14.79
N HIS A 168 4.03 3.44 -13.70
CA HIS A 168 4.73 4.53 -12.99
C HIS A 168 4.82 4.29 -11.48
N PHE A 169 3.70 4.03 -10.82
CA PHE A 169 3.67 4.05 -9.35
C PHE A 169 4.51 2.94 -8.74
N TRP A 170 4.43 1.71 -9.28
CA TRP A 170 5.28 0.62 -8.76
C TRP A 170 6.77 0.89 -8.93
N GLU A 171 7.18 1.50 -10.03
CA GLU A 171 8.57 1.89 -10.25
C GLU A 171 9.00 2.95 -9.22
N ASN A 172 8.19 3.99 -9.03
CA ASN A 172 8.49 5.07 -8.09
C ASN A 172 8.42 4.65 -6.61
N LEU A 173 7.71 3.55 -6.29
CA LEU A 173 7.70 2.94 -4.97
C LEU A 173 8.78 1.86 -4.79
N THR A 174 9.52 1.49 -5.84
CA THR A 174 10.57 0.47 -5.76
C THR A 174 11.82 1.07 -5.13
N ARG A 175 12.40 0.37 -4.15
CA ARG A 175 13.69 0.68 -3.54
C ARG A 175 14.63 -0.52 -3.64
N ARG A 176 15.92 -0.23 -3.54
CA ARG A 176 17.02 -1.18 -3.33
C ARG A 176 17.91 -0.61 -2.24
N ILE A 177 18.58 -1.46 -1.48
CA ILE A 177 19.60 -1.04 -0.50
C ILE A 177 20.94 -1.53 -1.03
N ASP A 178 21.58 -0.74 -1.89
CA ASP A 178 22.92 -1.01 -2.44
C ASP A 178 23.74 0.27 -2.54
N ALA A 179 24.95 0.18 -3.12
CA ALA A 179 25.88 1.32 -3.22
C ALA A 179 25.27 2.56 -3.88
N SER A 180 24.29 2.40 -4.77
CA SER A 180 23.69 3.49 -5.53
C SER A 180 22.61 4.27 -4.76
N THR A 181 22.05 3.69 -3.70
CA THR A 181 20.86 4.22 -3.01
C THR A 181 20.99 4.26 -1.48
N VAL A 182 22.04 3.67 -0.90
CA VAL A 182 22.17 3.56 0.56
C VAL A 182 22.19 4.91 1.27
N ASP A 183 22.73 5.96 0.65
CA ASP A 183 22.74 7.32 1.18
C ASP A 183 21.36 7.97 1.25
N ILE A 184 20.43 7.57 0.37
CA ILE A 184 19.03 8.00 0.40
C ILE A 184 18.25 7.13 1.39
N ALA A 185 18.40 5.81 1.29
CA ALA A 185 17.63 4.85 2.09
C ALA A 185 18.01 4.88 3.59
N ALA A 186 19.29 5.11 3.92
CA ALA A 186 19.76 5.11 5.30
C ALA A 186 19.46 6.43 6.04
N ARG A 187 19.18 7.54 5.33
CA ARG A 187 18.70 8.77 5.97
C ARG A 187 17.39 8.49 6.66
N ASP A 188 17.28 8.93 7.91
CA ASP A 188 16.08 8.77 8.71
C ASP A 188 15.55 10.14 9.10
N PRO A 189 14.37 10.56 8.60
CA PRO A 189 13.74 11.80 9.05
C PRO A 189 13.28 11.73 10.51
N LYS A 190 13.36 10.56 11.15
CA LYS A 190 13.01 10.31 12.56
C LYS A 190 14.25 10.15 13.45
N ASP A 191 15.44 10.46 12.94
CA ASP A 191 16.66 10.54 13.75
C ASP A 191 16.75 11.90 14.44
N TRP A 192 16.44 11.91 15.73
CA TRP A 192 16.43 13.09 16.59
C TRP A 192 17.76 13.34 17.32
N THR A 193 18.83 12.61 16.97
CA THR A 193 20.13 12.74 17.63
C THR A 193 20.83 14.06 17.29
N ALA A 194 21.86 14.43 18.06
CA ALA A 194 22.58 15.69 17.87
C ALA A 194 23.45 15.73 16.59
N ASP A 195 23.85 14.58 16.05
CA ASP A 195 24.58 14.45 14.77
C ASP A 195 23.95 13.35 13.91
N PRO A 196 22.76 13.61 13.32
CA PRO A 196 22.07 12.65 12.48
C PRO A 196 22.93 12.30 11.27
N ARG A 197 23.16 11.00 11.06
CA ARG A 197 23.95 10.50 9.95
C ARG A 197 23.32 9.24 9.38
N PRO A 198 23.41 9.00 8.06
CA PRO A 198 22.97 7.73 7.50
C PRO A 198 23.76 6.59 8.15
N ARG A 199 23.05 5.62 8.71
CA ARG A 199 23.63 4.45 9.36
C ARG A 199 23.00 3.17 8.83
N ILE A 200 23.82 2.15 8.63
CA ILE A 200 23.37 0.80 8.29
C ILE A 200 23.94 -0.24 9.26
N TYR A 201 23.07 -1.10 9.76
CA TYR A 201 23.37 -2.22 10.64
C TYR A 201 23.33 -3.52 9.86
N ILE A 202 24.42 -4.29 9.94
CA ILE A 202 24.62 -5.55 9.22
C ILE A 202 24.54 -6.71 10.21
N PRO A 203 23.80 -7.79 9.92
CA PRO A 203 23.78 -8.97 10.78
C PRO A 203 25.17 -9.59 10.98
N TYR A 204 25.45 -10.07 12.19
CA TYR A 204 26.70 -10.75 12.57
C TYR A 204 27.15 -11.82 11.56
N ARG A 205 26.19 -12.58 11.01
CA ARG A 205 26.44 -13.69 10.07
C ARG A 205 26.62 -13.25 8.62
N CYS A 206 26.70 -11.95 8.34
CA CYS A 206 26.83 -11.38 6.99
C CYS A 206 28.13 -10.58 6.80
N PRO A 207 29.33 -11.15 7.07
CA PRO A 207 30.59 -10.40 6.99
C PRO A 207 30.86 -9.84 5.58
N ARG A 208 30.43 -10.53 4.52
CA ARG A 208 30.58 -10.03 3.14
C ARG A 208 29.77 -8.76 2.86
N GLN A 209 28.53 -8.68 3.38
CA GLN A 209 27.73 -7.46 3.27
C GLN A 209 28.38 -6.31 4.05
N TYR A 210 28.95 -6.60 5.23
CA TYR A 210 29.63 -5.60 6.04
C TYR A 210 30.85 -5.00 5.32
N GLU A 211 31.72 -5.84 4.75
CA GLU A 211 32.86 -5.37 3.95
C GLU A 211 32.41 -4.57 2.72
N PHE A 212 31.30 -4.97 2.09
CA PHE A 212 30.73 -4.22 0.97
C PHE A 212 30.32 -2.80 1.37
N TYR A 213 29.49 -2.63 2.42
CA TYR A 213 29.05 -1.29 2.83
C TYR A 213 30.20 -0.46 3.42
N LYS A 214 31.17 -1.08 4.09
CA LYS A 214 32.39 -0.38 4.54
C LYS A 214 33.16 0.22 3.36
N ARG A 215 33.39 -0.57 2.31
CA ARG A 215 34.02 -0.08 1.08
C ARG A 215 33.23 1.05 0.45
N VAL A 216 31.90 0.93 0.36
CA VAL A 216 31.02 2.00 -0.14
C VAL A 216 31.19 3.29 0.66
N ALA A 217 31.31 3.20 1.99
CA ALA A 217 31.56 4.36 2.84
C ALA A 217 32.97 4.97 2.64
N GLU A 218 33.98 4.14 2.36
CA GLU A 218 35.37 4.56 2.10
C GLU A 218 35.50 5.23 0.71
N GLU A 219 34.81 4.73 -0.31
CA GLU A 219 34.80 5.27 -1.67
C GLU A 219 34.03 6.59 -1.79
N ARG A 220 33.05 6.79 -0.90
CA ARG A 220 32.15 7.96 -0.86
C ARG A 220 32.10 8.61 0.53
N PRO A 221 33.23 9.16 1.04
CA PRO A 221 33.31 9.70 2.40
C PRO A 221 32.37 10.90 2.65
N GLU A 222 31.92 11.58 1.60
CA GLU A 222 30.94 12.66 1.67
C GLU A 222 29.57 12.22 2.21
N MET A 223 29.24 10.93 2.09
CA MET A 223 27.98 10.38 2.61
C MET A 223 27.96 10.33 4.14
N ARG A 224 29.14 10.30 4.79
CA ARG A 224 29.29 10.04 6.23
C ARG A 224 28.54 8.78 6.69
N LEU A 225 28.49 7.75 5.83
CA LEU A 225 27.79 6.50 6.09
C LEU A 225 28.44 5.75 7.25
N ASP A 226 27.68 5.51 8.32
CA ASP A 226 28.11 4.72 9.46
C ASP A 226 27.71 3.26 9.27
N VAL A 227 28.68 2.36 9.20
CA VAL A 227 28.48 0.93 8.94
C VAL A 227 28.79 0.15 10.21
N GLN A 228 27.78 -0.47 10.80
CA GLN A 228 27.87 -1.14 12.09
C GLN A 228 27.49 -2.61 11.96
N MET A 229 28.27 -3.48 12.61
CA MET A 229 27.92 -4.90 12.73
C MET A 229 27.02 -5.08 13.96
N LEU A 230 25.89 -5.77 13.80
CA LEU A 230 25.06 -6.19 14.93
C LEU A 230 25.73 -7.33 15.69
N PRO A 231 25.52 -7.42 17.02
CA PRO A 231 25.93 -8.60 17.77
C PRO A 231 25.11 -9.82 17.37
N GLU A 232 25.62 -11.02 17.66
CA GLU A 232 24.92 -12.28 17.35
C GLU A 232 23.57 -12.38 18.07
N LYS A 233 23.49 -11.87 19.31
CA LYS A 233 22.25 -11.85 20.11
C LYS A 233 21.73 -10.43 20.21
N ILE A 234 20.53 -10.22 19.70
CA ILE A 234 19.81 -8.94 19.77
C ILE A 234 18.84 -9.00 20.94
N THR A 235 19.04 -8.16 21.95
CA THR A 235 18.20 -8.10 23.15
C THR A 235 17.39 -6.78 23.20
N PRO A 236 16.28 -6.72 23.94
CA PRO A 236 15.54 -5.47 24.11
C PRO A 236 16.37 -4.32 24.68
N ASP A 237 17.30 -4.60 25.60
CA ASP A 237 18.21 -3.58 26.16
C ASP A 237 19.16 -3.03 25.10
N LEU A 238 19.72 -3.90 24.23
CA LEU A 238 20.54 -3.46 23.11
C LEU A 238 19.75 -2.56 22.16
N VAL A 239 18.52 -2.96 21.81
CA VAL A 239 17.68 -2.18 20.89
C VAL A 239 17.35 -0.81 21.48
N ARG A 240 17.10 -0.73 22.79
CA ARG A 240 16.96 0.55 23.50
C ARG A 240 18.25 1.38 23.40
N ASP A 241 19.41 0.79 23.66
CA ASP A 241 20.69 1.53 23.62
C ASP A 241 21.02 2.03 22.20
N MET A 242 20.53 1.34 21.16
CA MET A 242 20.62 1.79 19.77
C MET A 242 19.74 3.01 19.45
N ASN A 243 18.87 3.46 20.36
CA ASN A 243 18.08 4.69 20.15
C ASN A 243 18.96 5.94 20.04
N ASP A 244 20.15 5.94 20.66
CA ASP A 244 21.14 7.02 20.53
C ASP A 244 21.89 6.97 19.18
N ALA A 245 21.71 5.88 18.43
CA ALA A 245 22.38 5.64 17.17
C ALA A 245 21.45 4.90 16.18
N PRO A 246 20.29 5.47 15.80
CA PRO A 246 19.37 4.78 14.92
C PRO A 246 20.00 4.51 13.55
N GLY A 247 19.55 3.45 12.88
CA GLY A 247 20.04 3.07 11.56
C GLY A 247 19.10 2.11 10.82
N LEU A 248 19.29 2.07 9.49
CA LEU A 248 18.68 1.11 8.59
C LEU A 248 19.24 -0.29 8.86
N LEU A 249 18.44 -1.33 8.68
CA LEU A 249 18.87 -2.72 8.76
C LEU A 249 19.10 -3.26 7.34
N ALA A 250 20.19 -4.00 7.15
CA ALA A 250 20.42 -4.68 5.89
C ALA A 250 19.32 -5.69 5.56
N VAL A 251 19.10 -5.92 4.28
CA VAL A 251 18.21 -6.96 3.74
C VAL A 251 19.01 -7.89 2.83
N ASP A 252 18.33 -8.84 2.17
CA ASP A 252 19.04 -9.78 1.32
C ASP A 252 19.64 -9.08 0.08
N VAL A 253 20.75 -9.63 -0.40
CA VAL A 253 21.48 -9.11 -1.56
C VAL A 253 21.83 -10.23 -2.51
N GLN A 254 21.95 -9.91 -3.79
CA GLN A 254 22.47 -10.80 -4.80
C GLN A 254 23.89 -10.38 -5.20
N GLU A 255 24.77 -11.36 -5.37
CA GLU A 255 26.10 -11.14 -5.94
C GLU A 255 25.97 -10.99 -7.47
N VAL A 256 26.53 -9.91 -8.01
CA VAL A 256 26.48 -9.60 -9.45
C VAL A 256 27.90 -9.39 -9.95
N PRO A 257 28.29 -9.94 -11.11
CA PRO A 257 29.58 -9.67 -11.72
C PRO A 257 29.72 -8.18 -12.03
N GLU A 258 30.84 -7.58 -11.65
CA GLU A 258 31.18 -6.19 -11.97
C GLU A 258 32.64 -6.15 -12.44
N PRO A 259 32.89 -6.35 -13.76
CA PRO A 259 34.25 -6.52 -14.30
C PRO A 259 35.17 -5.32 -14.08
N GLU A 260 34.59 -4.14 -13.92
CA GLU A 260 35.31 -2.88 -13.70
C GLU A 260 35.69 -2.67 -12.23
N HIS A 261 35.11 -3.45 -11.31
CA HIS A 261 35.38 -3.37 -9.87
C HIS A 261 36.56 -4.30 -9.48
N PRO A 262 37.47 -3.90 -8.56
CA PRO A 262 38.66 -4.67 -8.20
C PRO A 262 38.42 -6.12 -7.75
N SER A 263 37.23 -6.43 -7.21
CA SER A 263 36.82 -7.78 -6.80
C SER A 263 36.23 -8.62 -7.94
N GLY A 264 35.90 -8.02 -9.10
CA GLY A 264 35.19 -8.65 -10.21
C GLY A 264 33.69 -8.90 -9.95
N TRP A 265 33.19 -8.51 -8.78
CA TRP A 265 31.80 -8.68 -8.32
C TRP A 265 31.39 -7.55 -7.38
N THR A 266 30.08 -7.35 -7.26
CA THR A 266 29.43 -6.37 -6.37
C THR A 266 28.16 -6.96 -5.74
N LEU A 267 27.62 -6.32 -4.70
CA LEU A 267 26.36 -6.72 -4.09
C LEU A 267 25.26 -5.77 -4.54
N LYS A 268 24.16 -6.35 -5.04
CA LYS A 268 22.96 -5.61 -5.41
C LYS A 268 21.83 -5.99 -4.47
N GLY A 269 21.19 -5.00 -3.87
CA GLY A 269 20.08 -5.21 -2.95
C GLY A 269 18.90 -5.85 -3.67
N MET A 270 18.27 -6.82 -3.02
CA MET A 270 16.99 -7.36 -3.48
C MET A 270 15.95 -6.24 -3.45
N PRO A 271 15.25 -5.96 -4.57
CA PRO A 271 14.34 -4.84 -4.64
C PRO A 271 13.10 -5.10 -3.78
N PHE A 272 12.50 -4.03 -3.27
CA PHE A 272 11.22 -4.10 -2.56
C PHE A 272 10.39 -2.85 -2.82
N VAL A 273 9.11 -2.92 -2.47
CA VAL A 273 8.17 -1.81 -2.58
C VAL A 273 7.95 -1.21 -1.20
N VAL A 274 8.08 0.12 -1.09
CA VAL A 274 7.73 0.87 0.13
C VAL A 274 6.25 1.27 0.11
N PRO A 275 5.63 1.57 1.27
CA PRO A 275 4.24 2.03 1.30
C PRO A 275 4.00 3.31 0.47
N GLY A 276 4.92 4.28 0.53
CA GLY A 276 4.85 5.55 -0.21
C GLY A 276 4.97 6.78 0.70
N GLY A 277 5.18 7.96 0.11
CA GLY A 277 5.35 9.20 0.87
C GLY A 277 6.64 9.22 1.69
N ARG A 278 6.55 9.37 3.01
CA ARG A 278 7.73 9.51 3.90
C ARG A 278 8.47 8.20 4.21
N PHE A 279 7.94 7.05 3.78
CA PHE A 279 8.43 5.73 4.16
C PHE A 279 9.49 5.22 3.17
N ASN A 280 10.68 4.88 3.64
CA ASN A 280 11.79 4.36 2.83
C ASN A 280 12.18 2.91 3.16
N GLU A 281 11.51 2.32 4.16
CA GLU A 281 11.80 1.01 4.69
C GLU A 281 10.93 -0.08 4.07
N LEU A 282 11.40 -1.33 4.11
CA LEU A 282 10.54 -2.50 3.89
C LEU A 282 9.64 -2.68 5.11
N TYR A 283 8.33 -2.53 4.93
CA TYR A 283 7.31 -2.78 5.97
C TYR A 283 6.79 -4.22 5.90
N GLY A 284 6.30 -4.76 7.01
CA GLY A 284 5.81 -6.14 7.09
C GLY A 284 4.54 -6.40 6.27
N TRP A 285 3.38 -6.03 6.80
CA TRP A 285 2.09 -6.41 6.21
C TRP A 285 1.71 -5.61 4.94
N ASP A 286 2.20 -4.38 4.79
CA ASP A 286 2.04 -3.56 3.58
C ASP A 286 2.59 -4.27 2.35
N SER A 287 3.74 -4.96 2.47
CA SER A 287 4.36 -5.68 1.37
C SER A 287 3.52 -6.87 0.90
N TYR A 288 2.77 -7.53 1.79
CA TYR A 288 1.81 -8.55 1.36
C TYR A 288 0.69 -7.91 0.53
N MET A 289 0.11 -6.80 0.99
CA MET A 289 -0.94 -6.10 0.26
C MET A 289 -0.44 -5.62 -1.10
N ALA A 290 0.73 -4.98 -1.15
CA ALA A 290 1.40 -4.57 -2.38
C ALA A 290 1.63 -5.75 -3.33
N SER A 291 2.05 -6.91 -2.80
CA SER A 291 2.30 -8.12 -3.61
C SER A 291 1.07 -8.57 -4.39
N LEU A 292 -0.14 -8.40 -3.85
CA LEU A 292 -1.38 -8.77 -4.55
C LEU A 292 -1.57 -7.95 -5.83
N GLY A 293 -1.27 -6.65 -5.80
CA GLY A 293 -1.30 -5.78 -6.97
C GLY A 293 -0.14 -6.03 -7.94
N LEU A 294 1.07 -6.24 -7.41
CA LEU A 294 2.26 -6.53 -8.21
C LEU A 294 2.10 -7.81 -9.05
N LEU A 295 1.53 -8.87 -8.47
CA LEU A 295 1.32 -10.15 -9.15
C LEU A 295 0.25 -10.07 -10.26
N ILE A 296 -0.69 -9.13 -10.17
CA ILE A 296 -1.66 -8.86 -11.25
C ILE A 296 -1.01 -8.05 -12.37
N ASN A 297 -0.13 -7.12 -12.02
CA ASN A 297 0.62 -6.30 -12.97
C ASN A 297 1.91 -6.98 -13.48
N ASP A 298 2.03 -8.31 -13.31
CA ASP A 298 3.18 -9.13 -13.74
C ASP A 298 4.55 -8.67 -13.22
N ARG A 299 4.59 -7.93 -12.11
CA ARG A 299 5.81 -7.57 -11.35
C ARG A 299 6.17 -8.63 -10.32
N VAL A 300 6.25 -9.88 -10.79
CA VAL A 300 6.53 -11.06 -9.95
C VAL A 300 7.92 -10.97 -9.33
N ASP A 301 8.86 -10.33 -10.01
CA ASP A 301 10.22 -10.05 -9.54
C ASP A 301 10.24 -9.32 -8.19
N LEU A 302 9.42 -8.28 -8.05
CA LEU A 302 9.33 -7.48 -6.82
C LEU A 302 8.68 -8.27 -5.67
N ALA A 303 7.62 -9.00 -5.96
CA ALA A 303 6.95 -9.84 -4.96
C ALA A 303 7.87 -10.97 -4.46
N LYS A 304 8.57 -11.67 -5.37
CA LYS A 304 9.59 -12.70 -5.04
C LYS A 304 10.69 -12.12 -4.15
N SER A 305 11.19 -10.93 -4.51
CA SER A 305 12.27 -10.25 -3.77
C SER A 305 11.86 -9.85 -2.35
N MET A 306 10.62 -9.37 -2.14
CA MET A 306 10.11 -9.08 -0.80
C MET A 306 9.98 -10.34 0.07
N VAL A 307 9.54 -11.47 -0.50
CA VAL A 307 9.51 -12.75 0.24
C VAL A 307 10.93 -13.19 0.65
N ILE A 308 11.91 -13.01 -0.24
CA ILE A 308 13.32 -13.31 0.05
C ILE A 308 13.83 -12.41 1.19
N ASN A 309 13.54 -11.11 1.14
CA ASN A 309 13.88 -10.18 2.21
C ASN A 309 13.21 -10.53 3.55
N PHE A 310 11.97 -11.03 3.55
CA PHE A 310 11.33 -11.53 4.77
C PHE A 310 11.99 -12.80 5.31
N CYS A 311 12.39 -13.73 4.44
CA CYS A 311 13.16 -14.89 4.86
C CYS A 311 14.48 -14.46 5.52
N PHE A 312 15.19 -13.49 4.94
CA PHE A 312 16.39 -12.89 5.51
C PHE A 312 16.13 -12.26 6.88
N CYS A 313 15.05 -11.49 7.02
CA CYS A 313 14.70 -10.88 8.30
C CYS A 313 14.42 -11.92 9.39
N ILE A 314 13.70 -13.01 9.06
CA ILE A 314 13.46 -14.10 10.02
C ILE A 314 14.76 -14.84 10.36
N GLU A 315 15.63 -15.04 9.38
CA GLU A 315 16.91 -15.72 9.57
C GLU A 315 17.81 -14.95 10.54
N HIS A 316 17.94 -13.63 10.34
CA HIS A 316 18.93 -12.78 11.01
C HIS A 316 18.39 -11.92 12.16
N TYR A 317 17.12 -11.49 12.09
CA TYR A 317 16.46 -10.67 13.12
C TYR A 317 15.39 -11.44 13.91
N GLY A 318 15.18 -12.70 13.55
CA GLY A 318 14.29 -13.65 14.23
C GLY A 318 12.81 -13.48 13.90
N LYS A 319 12.42 -12.45 13.14
CA LYS A 319 11.02 -12.14 12.77
C LYS A 319 10.94 -11.25 11.54
N ILE A 320 9.79 -11.22 10.86
CA ILE A 320 9.45 -10.08 10.00
C ILE A 320 9.31 -8.85 10.91
N LEU A 321 10.01 -7.78 10.56
CA LEU A 321 10.02 -6.55 11.34
C LEU A 321 8.85 -5.65 10.95
N ASN A 322 8.46 -4.73 11.84
CA ASN A 322 7.52 -3.67 11.51
C ASN A 322 8.03 -2.87 10.28
N ALA A 323 9.27 -2.39 10.37
CA ALA A 323 10.06 -1.98 9.21
C ALA A 323 11.56 -2.27 9.44
N THR A 324 12.38 -2.16 8.40
CA THR A 324 13.82 -2.47 8.46
C THR A 324 14.68 -1.36 9.09
N ARG A 325 14.37 -0.97 10.34
CA ARG A 325 15.15 -0.02 11.16
C ARG A 325 15.45 -0.60 12.53
N SER A 326 16.58 -0.20 13.12
CA SER A 326 17.05 -0.61 14.45
C SER A 326 15.97 -0.58 15.55
N TYR A 327 15.25 0.52 15.72
CA TYR A 327 14.20 0.68 16.72
C TYR A 327 12.96 -0.22 16.51
N TYR A 328 12.88 -0.94 15.39
CA TYR A 328 11.86 -1.96 15.13
C TYR A 328 12.32 -3.40 15.38
N LEU A 329 13.57 -3.66 15.77
CA LEU A 329 14.11 -5.02 16.00
C LEU A 329 13.31 -5.87 17.01
N CYS A 330 12.65 -5.22 17.97
CA CYS A 330 11.79 -5.87 18.96
C CYS A 330 10.32 -6.00 18.52
N ARG A 331 9.94 -5.49 17.34
CA ARG A 331 8.55 -5.35 16.92
C ARG A 331 8.29 -5.93 15.53
N SER A 332 7.22 -6.71 15.42
CA SER A 332 6.77 -7.31 14.16
C SER A 332 5.59 -6.54 13.55
N GLN A 333 4.86 -7.19 12.65
CA GLN A 333 3.58 -6.78 12.07
C GLN A 333 2.73 -8.02 11.74
N PRO A 334 1.44 -7.88 11.38
CA PRO A 334 0.56 -9.03 11.10
C PRO A 334 1.17 -10.01 10.07
N PRO A 335 1.26 -11.32 10.38
CA PRO A 335 2.04 -12.28 9.58
C PRO A 335 1.29 -12.81 8.35
N PHE A 336 1.84 -12.58 7.15
CA PHE A 336 1.27 -13.02 5.86
C PHE A 336 2.22 -13.84 4.98
N LEU A 337 3.39 -14.26 5.49
CA LEU A 337 4.46 -14.86 4.68
C LEU A 337 4.01 -16.11 3.92
N THR A 338 3.21 -16.99 4.53
CA THR A 338 2.80 -18.26 3.88
C THR A 338 1.94 -18.02 2.65
N ASP A 339 0.94 -17.14 2.75
CA ASP A 339 0.06 -16.82 1.61
C ASP A 339 0.83 -16.05 0.54
N MET A 340 1.68 -15.09 0.94
CA MET A 340 2.54 -14.33 0.03
C MET A 340 3.46 -15.25 -0.78
N ALA A 341 4.17 -16.17 -0.11
CA ALA A 341 5.08 -17.11 -0.75
C ALA A 341 4.36 -18.08 -1.69
N LEU A 342 3.19 -18.59 -1.31
CA LEU A 342 2.38 -19.47 -2.15
C LEU A 342 1.89 -18.77 -3.42
N ARG A 343 1.45 -17.52 -3.32
CA ARG A 343 1.00 -16.75 -4.50
C ARG A 343 2.15 -16.45 -5.46
N VAL A 344 3.32 -16.11 -4.94
CA VAL A 344 4.53 -15.95 -5.76
C VAL A 344 4.88 -17.29 -6.41
N TYR A 345 4.92 -18.38 -5.63
CA TYR A 345 5.24 -19.72 -6.11
C TYR A 345 4.34 -20.15 -7.28
N GLU A 346 3.04 -19.88 -7.23
CA GLU A 346 2.13 -20.21 -8.33
C GLU A 346 2.50 -19.52 -9.66
N LYS A 347 3.05 -18.30 -9.59
CA LYS A 347 3.55 -17.58 -10.78
C LYS A 347 4.91 -18.10 -11.25
N ILE A 348 5.79 -18.49 -10.34
CA ILE A 348 7.17 -18.90 -10.67
C ILE A 348 7.38 -20.41 -10.73
N LYS A 349 6.38 -21.27 -10.53
CA LYS A 349 6.54 -22.74 -10.45
C LYS A 349 7.26 -23.43 -11.62
N HIS A 350 7.37 -22.74 -12.76
CA HIS A 350 8.09 -23.16 -13.94
C HIS A 350 9.60 -22.88 -13.87
N GLU A 351 10.04 -22.01 -12.95
CA GLU A 351 11.45 -21.70 -12.69
C GLU A 351 12.15 -22.87 -11.96
N PRO A 352 13.43 -23.17 -12.28
CA PRO A 352 14.17 -24.28 -11.66
C PRO A 352 14.29 -24.20 -10.14
N ASP A 353 14.41 -23.00 -9.57
CA ASP A 353 14.59 -22.71 -8.15
C ASP A 353 13.27 -22.51 -7.39
N ALA A 354 12.12 -22.55 -8.06
CA ALA A 354 10.83 -22.23 -7.45
C ALA A 354 10.48 -23.10 -6.24
N LYS A 355 10.79 -24.40 -6.31
CA LYS A 355 10.57 -25.32 -5.17
C LYS A 355 11.47 -24.99 -3.98
N GLU A 356 12.70 -24.57 -4.25
CA GLU A 356 13.65 -24.17 -3.21
C GLU A 356 13.24 -22.85 -2.57
N PHE A 357 12.81 -21.88 -3.38
CA PHE A 357 12.17 -20.64 -2.90
C PHE A 357 11.04 -20.95 -1.92
N LEU A 358 10.08 -21.79 -2.33
CA LEU A 358 8.96 -22.15 -1.46
C LEU A 358 9.42 -22.91 -0.22
N ARG A 359 10.41 -23.82 -0.34
CA ARG A 359 10.96 -24.56 0.79
C ARG A 359 11.55 -23.62 1.84
N ARG A 360 12.41 -22.67 1.42
CA ARG A 360 13.01 -21.66 2.30
C ARG A 360 11.94 -20.79 2.95
N SER A 361 10.93 -20.35 2.20
CA SER A 361 9.83 -19.53 2.74
C SER A 361 9.00 -20.27 3.78
N ILE A 362 8.67 -21.55 3.57
CA ILE A 362 7.93 -22.35 4.55
C ILE A 362 8.78 -22.60 5.80
N LEU A 363 10.08 -22.87 5.67
CA LEU A 363 10.98 -23.01 6.81
C LEU A 363 11.09 -21.72 7.63
N ALA A 364 11.20 -20.58 6.96
CA ALA A 364 11.17 -19.27 7.60
C ALA A 364 9.84 -19.05 8.34
N ALA A 365 8.70 -19.34 7.71
CA ALA A 365 7.39 -19.22 8.35
C ALA A 365 7.23 -20.18 9.56
N ILE A 366 7.79 -21.38 9.50
CA ILE A 366 7.82 -22.33 10.64
C ILE A 366 8.64 -21.76 11.78
N LYS A 367 9.83 -21.21 11.50
CA LYS A 367 10.67 -20.54 12.50
C LYS A 367 9.91 -19.38 13.14
N GLU A 368 9.40 -18.45 12.34
CA GLU A 368 8.62 -17.30 12.82
C GLU A 368 7.40 -17.72 13.66
N TYR A 369 6.65 -18.74 13.21
CA TYR A 369 5.51 -19.27 13.96
C TYR A 369 5.92 -19.71 15.38
N HIS A 370 6.99 -20.48 15.52
CA HIS A 370 7.42 -20.99 16.83
C HIS A 370 8.15 -19.95 17.66
N SER A 371 9.14 -19.26 17.10
CA SER A 371 10.04 -18.37 17.85
C SER A 371 9.46 -16.98 18.13
N VAL A 372 8.32 -16.62 17.52
CA VAL A 372 7.69 -15.31 17.68
C VAL A 372 6.26 -15.46 18.18
N TRP A 373 5.39 -16.06 17.38
CA TRP A 373 3.94 -16.01 17.60
C TRP A 373 3.45 -17.02 18.63
N MET A 374 4.06 -18.20 18.66
CA MET A 374 3.79 -19.26 19.65
C MET A 374 4.86 -19.34 20.73
N SER A 375 5.55 -18.23 20.97
CA SER A 375 6.49 -18.05 22.09
C SER A 375 5.95 -16.99 23.05
N GLU A 376 6.28 -17.15 24.33
CA GLU A 376 6.09 -16.06 25.30
C GLU A 376 6.97 -14.86 24.91
N PRO A 377 6.52 -13.62 25.13
CA PRO A 377 5.28 -13.25 25.83
C PRO A 377 4.02 -13.17 24.95
N ARG A 378 4.12 -13.38 23.62
CA ARG A 378 2.96 -13.30 22.70
C ARG A 378 1.95 -14.42 22.93
N LEU A 379 2.43 -15.65 23.12
CA LEU A 379 1.60 -16.78 23.50
C LEU A 379 0.98 -16.54 24.88
N ASP A 380 -0.34 -16.68 24.98
CA ASP A 380 -1.01 -16.87 26.27
C ASP A 380 -1.11 -18.38 26.57
N PRO A 381 -0.42 -18.88 27.62
CA PRO A 381 -0.41 -20.31 27.92
C PRO A 381 -1.79 -20.83 28.39
N SER A 382 -2.68 -19.94 28.86
CA SER A 382 -3.98 -20.35 29.39
C SER A 382 -4.98 -20.70 28.30
N THR A 383 -5.08 -19.89 27.25
CA THR A 383 -5.95 -20.14 26.09
C THR A 383 -5.24 -20.92 24.99
N GLY A 384 -3.90 -20.81 24.89
CA GLY A 384 -3.12 -21.29 23.76
C GLY A 384 -3.24 -20.43 22.51
N LEU A 385 -3.80 -19.22 22.62
CA LEU A 385 -3.87 -18.21 21.56
C LEU A 385 -2.73 -17.19 21.71
N SER A 386 -2.50 -16.41 20.65
CA SER A 386 -1.43 -15.41 20.61
C SER A 386 -1.99 -14.00 20.66
N ARG A 387 -1.15 -13.09 21.16
CA ARG A 387 -1.42 -11.66 21.32
C ARG A 387 -0.29 -10.86 20.68
N TYR A 388 -0.58 -9.66 20.24
CA TYR A 388 0.47 -8.69 19.93
C TYR A 388 1.09 -8.24 21.25
N ARG A 389 2.30 -8.69 21.57
CA ARG A 389 2.96 -8.40 22.85
C ARG A 389 4.48 -8.37 22.65
N PRO A 390 5.02 -7.30 22.05
CA PRO A 390 6.46 -7.18 21.79
C PRO A 390 7.27 -6.91 23.07
N GLU A 391 8.54 -7.33 23.07
CA GLU A 391 9.45 -7.31 24.24
C GLU A 391 10.20 -5.98 24.43
N GLY A 392 9.99 -4.99 23.56
CA GLY A 392 10.74 -3.73 23.57
C GLY A 392 10.65 -2.99 24.92
N ARG A 393 11.64 -2.13 25.21
CA ARG A 393 11.77 -1.39 26.47
C ARG A 393 11.79 0.12 26.24
N GLY A 394 11.40 0.87 27.27
CA GLY A 394 11.46 2.34 27.27
C GLY A 394 10.43 3.02 26.36
N VAL A 395 10.65 4.32 26.16
CA VAL A 395 9.84 5.17 25.28
C VAL A 395 10.23 4.91 23.81
N PRO A 396 9.28 4.64 22.91
CA PRO A 396 9.55 4.51 21.47
C PRO A 396 10.22 5.77 20.90
N PRO A 397 11.40 5.68 20.27
CA PRO A 397 12.15 6.86 19.82
C PRO A 397 11.63 7.47 18.51
N GLU A 398 10.87 6.71 17.71
CA GLU A 398 10.50 7.06 16.34
C GLU A 398 9.28 7.98 16.24
N THR A 399 8.64 8.28 17.37
CA THR A 399 7.49 9.17 17.43
C THR A 399 7.91 10.64 17.35
N GLU A 400 6.95 11.52 17.08
CA GLU A 400 7.17 12.96 17.18
C GLU A 400 7.59 13.35 18.60
N ALA A 401 8.46 14.35 18.74
CA ALA A 401 9.05 14.74 20.02
C ALA A 401 8.01 15.07 21.11
N THR A 402 6.83 15.57 20.71
CA THR A 402 5.75 15.94 21.63
C THR A 402 4.76 14.81 21.90
N HIS A 403 4.86 13.68 21.20
CA HIS A 403 3.84 12.64 21.17
C HIS A 403 3.50 12.08 22.56
N PHE A 404 4.52 11.79 23.38
CA PHE A 404 4.33 11.23 24.72
C PHE A 404 4.42 12.25 25.86
N VAL A 405 4.57 13.55 25.56
CA VAL A 405 4.77 14.59 26.60
C VAL A 405 3.63 14.56 27.61
N HIS A 406 2.38 14.53 27.15
CA HIS A 406 1.21 14.53 28.03
C HIS A 406 1.10 13.27 28.91
N ILE A 407 1.60 12.13 28.45
CA ILE A 407 1.64 10.87 29.23
C ILE A 407 2.76 10.91 30.27
N LEU A 408 3.91 11.49 29.92
CA LEU A 408 5.10 11.52 30.78
C LEU A 408 5.02 12.65 31.83
N ASP A 409 4.30 13.75 31.57
CA ASP A 409 4.26 14.96 32.41
C ASP A 409 3.91 14.70 33.90
N PRO A 410 2.93 13.83 34.23
CA PRO A 410 2.65 13.49 35.63
C PRO A 410 3.83 12.82 36.33
N TYR A 411 4.55 11.93 35.64
CA TYR A 411 5.71 11.22 36.18
C TYR A 411 6.94 12.13 36.28
N ILE A 412 7.15 13.01 35.31
CA ILE A 412 8.19 14.03 35.33
C ILE A 412 8.03 14.92 36.57
N LYS A 413 6.80 15.39 36.84
CA LYS A 413 6.46 16.18 38.03
C LYS A 413 6.65 15.39 39.33
N LYS A 414 6.27 14.10 39.36
CA LYS A 414 6.46 13.19 40.50
C LYS A 414 7.95 13.06 40.88
N HIS A 415 8.82 12.89 39.90
CA HIS A 415 10.27 12.68 40.09
C HIS A 415 11.09 13.97 40.14
N LYS A 416 10.50 15.14 39.86
CA LYS A 416 11.15 16.46 39.86
C LYS A 416 12.35 16.51 38.90
N MET A 417 12.22 15.90 37.73
CA MET A 417 13.23 15.88 36.67
C MET A 417 12.82 16.78 35.50
N THR A 418 13.75 17.09 34.59
CA THR A 418 13.38 17.57 33.25
C THR A 418 12.87 16.41 32.39
N PHE A 419 12.23 16.71 31.25
CA PHE A 419 11.76 15.69 30.31
C PHE A 419 12.89 14.75 29.87
N GLU A 420 14.02 15.31 29.41
CA GLU A 420 15.19 14.54 28.95
C GLU A 420 15.77 13.66 30.07
N GLN A 421 15.89 14.22 31.29
CA GLN A 421 16.39 13.48 32.45
C GLN A 421 15.48 12.30 32.81
N PHE A 422 14.16 12.54 32.82
CA PHE A 422 13.19 11.49 33.14
C PHE A 422 13.18 10.38 32.09
N VAL A 423 13.12 10.72 30.80
CA VAL A 423 13.13 9.73 29.71
C VAL A 423 14.39 8.87 29.78
N ARG A 424 15.57 9.49 30.02
CA ARG A 424 16.84 8.77 30.19
C ARG A 424 16.79 7.86 31.42
N ALA A 425 16.37 8.39 32.58
CA ALA A 425 16.27 7.60 33.81
C ALA A 425 15.30 6.40 33.65
N TYR A 426 14.15 6.62 33.00
CA TYR A 426 13.14 5.59 32.74
C TYR A 426 13.66 4.52 31.77
N ASN A 427 14.23 4.95 30.64
CA ASN A 427 14.77 4.03 29.63
C ASN A 427 15.85 3.12 30.22
N HIS A 428 16.73 3.64 31.07
CA HIS A 428 17.82 2.87 31.69
C HIS A 428 17.44 2.18 33.01
N GLY A 429 16.17 2.23 33.45
CA GLY A 429 15.70 1.57 34.67
C GLY A 429 16.22 2.20 35.97
N GLU A 430 16.63 3.47 35.94
CA GLU A 430 16.98 4.24 37.14
C GLU A 430 15.73 4.69 37.91
N VAL A 431 14.58 4.76 37.23
CA VAL A 431 13.25 4.93 37.83
C VAL A 431 12.33 3.80 37.38
N GLU A 432 11.52 3.29 38.30
CA GLU A 432 10.55 2.22 38.03
C GLU A 432 9.13 2.77 38.11
N GLU A 433 8.38 2.62 37.03
CA GLU A 433 6.97 3.04 36.94
C GLU A 433 6.17 1.93 36.22
N PRO A 434 5.66 0.92 36.95
CA PRO A 434 4.97 -0.22 36.35
C PRO A 434 3.76 0.15 35.49
N GLU A 435 3.03 1.21 35.86
CA GLU A 435 1.91 1.74 35.08
C GLU A 435 2.37 2.29 33.71
N LEU A 436 3.55 2.90 33.67
CA LEU A 436 4.15 3.41 32.44
C LEU A 436 4.71 2.27 31.57
N ASP A 437 5.26 1.24 32.20
CA ASP A 437 5.69 0.01 31.51
C ASP A 437 4.50 -0.69 30.83
N GLU A 438 3.37 -0.79 31.54
CA GLU A 438 2.13 -1.34 30.99
C GLU A 438 1.63 -0.47 29.82
N TYR A 439 1.59 0.85 29.97
CA TYR A 439 1.22 1.77 28.89
C TYR A 439 2.07 1.55 27.62
N PHE A 440 3.39 1.57 27.74
CA PHE A 440 4.27 1.43 26.56
C PHE A 440 4.27 0.00 26.00
N MET A 441 3.99 -1.02 26.81
CA MET A 441 3.74 -2.36 26.29
C MET A 441 2.50 -2.37 25.40
N HIS A 442 1.41 -1.71 25.82
CA HIS A 442 0.20 -1.57 25.02
C HIS A 442 0.44 -0.73 23.76
N ASP A 443 1.13 0.41 23.83
CA ASP A 443 1.49 1.22 22.64
C ASP A 443 2.27 0.39 21.60
N ARG A 444 3.32 -0.31 22.02
CA ARG A 444 4.09 -1.16 21.11
C ARG A 444 3.26 -2.30 20.52
N ALA A 445 2.35 -2.87 21.30
CA ALA A 445 1.42 -3.89 20.83
C ALA A 445 0.45 -3.35 19.76
N VAL A 446 -0.07 -2.13 19.95
CA VAL A 446 -0.93 -1.46 18.96
C VAL A 446 -0.16 -1.30 17.64
N ARG A 447 1.09 -0.83 17.68
CA ARG A 447 1.95 -0.71 16.48
C ARG A 447 2.28 -2.05 15.83
N GLU A 448 2.44 -3.12 16.61
CA GLU A 448 2.66 -4.48 16.10
C GLU A 448 1.40 -5.05 15.44
N SER A 449 0.21 -4.62 15.86
CA SER A 449 -1.05 -5.03 15.24
C SER A 449 -1.30 -4.38 13.87
N GLY A 450 -0.54 -3.33 13.53
CA GLY A 450 -0.74 -2.50 12.34
C GLY A 450 -1.92 -1.52 12.44
N HIS A 451 -2.68 -1.54 13.54
CA HIS A 451 -3.85 -0.69 13.76
C HIS A 451 -3.54 0.46 14.74
N ASP A 452 -2.39 1.13 14.58
CA ASP A 452 -1.98 2.30 15.34
C ASP A 452 -2.58 3.60 14.77
N THR A 453 -3.60 4.22 15.40
CA THR A 453 -4.32 3.79 16.63
C THR A 453 -5.81 3.52 16.42
N SER A 454 -6.41 2.76 17.33
CA SER A 454 -7.83 2.42 17.40
C SER A 454 -8.26 2.22 18.85
N TYR A 455 -9.44 2.72 19.21
CA TYR A 455 -10.04 2.51 20.54
C TYR A 455 -10.34 1.05 20.87
N ARG A 456 -10.31 0.16 19.88
CA ARG A 456 -10.30 -1.30 20.10
C ARG A 456 -9.08 -1.75 20.92
N LEU A 457 -7.95 -1.05 20.77
CA LEU A 457 -6.62 -1.52 21.19
C LEU A 457 -5.94 -0.62 22.23
N GLU A 458 -6.29 0.68 22.28
CA GLU A 458 -5.69 1.63 23.23
C GLU A 458 -5.76 1.12 24.68
N GLY A 459 -4.61 1.02 25.35
CA GLY A 459 -4.51 0.59 26.75
C GLY A 459 -4.84 -0.88 27.04
N VAL A 460 -5.16 -1.69 26.02
CA VAL A 460 -5.59 -3.09 26.23
C VAL A 460 -4.93 -4.09 25.26
N CYS A 461 -4.39 -3.64 24.12
CA CYS A 461 -3.89 -4.48 23.02
C CYS A 461 -3.02 -5.68 23.44
N ALA A 462 -2.01 -5.47 24.29
CA ALA A 462 -1.09 -6.52 24.76
C ALA A 462 -1.75 -7.66 25.56
N ASN A 463 -2.99 -7.47 26.02
CA ASN A 463 -3.78 -8.48 26.72
C ASN A 463 -4.78 -9.19 25.79
N LEU A 464 -5.02 -8.65 24.60
CA LEU A 464 -6.02 -9.17 23.66
C LEU A 464 -5.43 -10.28 22.79
N ALA A 465 -6.04 -11.46 22.86
CA ALA A 465 -5.97 -12.40 21.76
C ALA A 465 -6.94 -11.88 20.69
N THR A 466 -6.41 -11.34 19.59
CA THR A 466 -7.27 -10.73 18.57
C THR A 466 -7.74 -11.75 17.53
N ILE A 467 -8.93 -11.53 16.98
CA ILE A 467 -9.41 -12.36 15.85
C ILE A 467 -8.50 -12.20 14.64
N ASP A 468 -7.89 -11.02 14.48
CA ASP A 468 -6.93 -10.71 13.43
C ASP A 468 -5.74 -11.68 13.48
N LEU A 469 -4.91 -11.62 14.53
CA LEU A 469 -3.70 -12.45 14.64
C LEU A 469 -4.02 -13.94 14.60
N ASN A 470 -5.06 -14.37 15.32
CA ASN A 470 -5.38 -15.79 15.43
C ASN A 470 -5.98 -16.37 14.14
N SER A 471 -6.62 -15.54 13.29
CA SER A 471 -6.97 -15.93 11.93
C SER A 471 -5.72 -16.10 11.06
N LEU A 472 -4.74 -15.20 11.17
CA LEU A 472 -3.48 -15.29 10.41
C LEU A 472 -2.64 -16.51 10.82
N LEU A 473 -2.60 -16.85 12.11
CA LEU A 473 -1.90 -18.04 12.59
C LEU A 473 -2.61 -19.34 12.16
N PHE A 474 -3.94 -19.35 12.11
CA PHE A 474 -4.67 -20.46 11.49
C PHE A 474 -4.30 -20.62 10.01
N LYS A 475 -4.14 -19.51 9.29
CA LYS A 475 -3.70 -19.52 7.90
C LYS A 475 -2.27 -20.07 7.76
N TYR A 476 -1.33 -19.66 8.61
CA TYR A 476 0.01 -20.24 8.66
C TYR A 476 -0.04 -21.76 8.88
N GLU A 477 -0.79 -22.21 9.89
CA GLU A 477 -0.90 -23.64 10.23
C GLU A 477 -1.44 -24.47 9.05
N THR A 478 -2.48 -23.97 8.38
CA THR A 478 -3.11 -24.66 7.25
C THR A 478 -2.28 -24.61 5.98
N ASP A 479 -1.62 -23.50 5.68
CA ASP A 479 -0.73 -23.36 4.53
C ASP A 479 0.51 -24.24 4.67
N ILE A 480 1.14 -24.26 5.85
CA ILE A 480 2.29 -25.13 6.14
C ILE A 480 1.87 -26.60 6.00
N ALA A 481 0.75 -27.00 6.60
CA ALA A 481 0.24 -28.37 6.48
C ALA A 481 0.01 -28.77 5.01
N ARG A 482 -0.69 -27.92 4.26
CA ARG A 482 -1.00 -28.16 2.84
C ARG A 482 0.28 -28.26 2.03
N THR A 483 1.22 -27.34 2.21
CA THR A 483 2.45 -27.29 1.41
C THR A 483 3.35 -28.49 1.67
N ILE A 484 3.53 -28.88 2.94
CA ILE A 484 4.27 -30.11 3.30
C ILE A 484 3.66 -31.31 2.59
N ARG A 485 2.33 -31.45 2.63
CA ARG A 485 1.61 -32.55 1.98
C ARG A 485 1.73 -32.55 0.46
N SER A 486 1.39 -31.43 -0.19
CA SER A 486 1.18 -31.39 -1.64
C SER A 486 2.44 -31.12 -2.45
N VAL A 487 3.42 -30.42 -1.88
CA VAL A 487 4.66 -30.03 -2.59
C VAL A 487 5.84 -30.86 -2.14
N PHE A 488 5.93 -31.17 -0.84
CA PHE A 488 7.06 -31.89 -0.24
C PHE A 488 6.75 -33.35 0.11
N ASN A 489 5.72 -33.95 -0.49
CA ASN A 489 5.34 -35.36 -0.30
C ASN A 489 5.21 -35.76 1.18
N ASP A 490 4.63 -34.88 1.98
CA ASP A 490 4.46 -35.00 3.44
C ASP A 490 5.76 -35.09 4.25
N ARG A 491 6.89 -34.64 3.68
CA ARG A 491 8.22 -34.74 4.28
C ARG A 491 9.04 -33.47 4.03
N LEU A 492 9.11 -32.60 5.04
CA LEU A 492 9.98 -31.42 5.02
C LEU A 492 11.07 -31.55 6.09
N THR A 493 12.33 -31.64 5.66
CA THR A 493 13.47 -31.74 6.59
C THR A 493 13.85 -30.37 7.15
N MET A 494 13.99 -30.26 8.47
CA MET A 494 14.46 -29.07 9.17
C MET A 494 15.98 -28.94 9.07
N PRO A 495 16.52 -27.86 8.48
CA PRO A 495 17.95 -27.59 8.50
C PRO A 495 18.33 -26.79 9.77
N GLU A 496 19.62 -26.75 10.10
CA GLU A 496 20.14 -26.21 11.36
C GLU A 496 19.79 -24.72 11.55
N GLU A 497 19.92 -23.92 10.50
CA GLU A 497 19.71 -22.47 10.52
C GLU A 497 18.26 -22.05 10.86
N PHE A 498 17.29 -22.96 10.68
CA PHE A 498 15.88 -22.74 11.01
C PHE A 498 15.44 -23.41 12.34
N CYS A 499 16.34 -24.10 13.04
CA CYS A 499 15.99 -24.80 14.29
C CYS A 499 15.97 -23.87 15.53
N ALA A 500 16.79 -22.81 15.55
CA ALA A 500 16.92 -21.92 16.70
C ALA A 500 15.58 -21.25 17.06
N GLY A 501 15.16 -21.37 18.33
CA GLY A 501 13.88 -20.85 18.81
C GLY A 501 12.66 -21.71 18.45
N THR A 502 12.88 -22.90 17.89
CA THR A 502 11.81 -23.85 17.53
C THR A 502 11.93 -25.13 18.35
N PRO A 503 10.88 -25.96 18.43
CA PRO A 503 10.95 -27.25 19.13
C PRO A 503 11.66 -28.35 18.32
N TYR A 504 12.20 -28.04 17.13
CA TYR A 504 12.71 -29.03 16.18
C TYR A 504 14.24 -29.15 16.20
N GLN A 505 14.74 -30.31 15.78
CA GLN A 505 16.18 -30.59 15.67
C GLN A 505 16.66 -30.62 14.21
N PRO A 506 17.95 -30.35 13.95
CA PRO A 506 18.52 -30.49 12.60
C PRO A 506 18.33 -31.91 12.06
N GLY A 507 17.83 -32.03 10.84
CA GLY A 507 17.52 -33.29 10.17
C GLY A 507 16.16 -33.89 10.51
N GLU A 508 15.38 -33.29 11.42
CA GLU A 508 14.04 -33.75 11.75
C GLU A 508 13.09 -33.60 10.56
N VAL A 509 12.27 -34.62 10.29
CA VAL A 509 11.31 -34.63 9.18
C VAL A 509 9.92 -34.25 9.68
N LEU A 510 9.43 -33.10 9.21
CA LEU A 510 8.11 -32.60 9.53
C LEU A 510 7.05 -33.17 8.58
N SER A 511 5.88 -33.51 9.14
CA SER A 511 4.69 -33.95 8.40
C SER A 511 3.51 -32.99 8.61
N SER A 512 2.57 -33.01 7.67
CA SER A 512 1.38 -32.16 7.68
C SER A 512 0.44 -32.44 8.86
N ALA A 513 0.38 -33.69 9.34
CA ALA A 513 -0.55 -34.11 10.38
C ALA A 513 -0.38 -33.36 11.71
N ALA A 514 0.84 -32.96 12.07
CA ALA A 514 1.09 -32.17 13.27
C ALA A 514 0.50 -30.76 13.16
N TRP A 515 0.56 -30.16 11.97
CA TRP A 515 0.03 -28.83 11.68
C TRP A 515 -1.49 -28.82 11.57
N ASP A 516 -2.10 -29.86 10.97
CA ASP A 516 -3.56 -30.01 10.96
C ASP A 516 -4.15 -30.06 12.38
N ARG A 517 -3.47 -30.74 13.31
CA ARG A 517 -3.88 -30.78 14.72
C ARG A 517 -3.81 -29.41 15.39
N ARG A 518 -2.80 -28.59 15.05
CA ARG A 518 -2.66 -27.21 15.54
C ARG A 518 -3.80 -26.33 15.02
N ALA A 519 -4.02 -26.33 13.70
CA ALA A 519 -5.13 -25.63 13.05
C ALA A 519 -6.50 -26.00 13.66
N LYS A 520 -6.76 -27.31 13.85
CA LYS A 520 -7.99 -27.78 14.48
C LYS A 520 -8.15 -27.27 15.91
N ARG A 521 -7.07 -27.29 16.72
CA ARG A 521 -7.09 -26.77 18.09
C ARG A 521 -7.39 -25.28 18.11
N ARG A 522 -6.70 -24.49 17.27
CA ARG A 522 -6.91 -23.05 17.17
C ARG A 522 -8.34 -22.72 16.78
N LYS A 523 -8.88 -23.39 15.76
CA LYS A 523 -10.29 -23.24 15.36
C LYS A 523 -11.25 -23.46 16.52
N LEU A 524 -11.09 -24.57 17.27
CA LEU A 524 -11.96 -24.86 18.41
C LEU A 524 -11.85 -23.80 19.52
N THR A 525 -10.64 -23.30 19.80
CA THR A 525 -10.44 -22.25 20.82
C THR A 525 -11.01 -20.90 20.37
N VAL A 526 -10.78 -20.49 19.12
CA VAL A 526 -11.35 -19.26 18.54
C VAL A 526 -12.87 -19.33 18.51
N ASP A 527 -13.46 -20.44 18.05
CA ASP A 527 -14.91 -20.64 18.07
C ASP A 527 -15.48 -20.57 19.49
N LYS A 528 -14.75 -21.07 20.50
CA LYS A 528 -15.20 -21.04 21.90
C LYS A 528 -15.12 -19.66 22.54
N LEU A 529 -14.04 -18.92 22.31
CA LEU A 529 -13.73 -17.70 23.07
C LEU A 529 -14.16 -16.42 22.35
N MET A 530 -14.23 -16.43 21.02
CA MET A 530 -14.37 -15.22 20.20
C MET A 530 -15.71 -15.13 19.47
N TRP A 531 -16.28 -16.26 19.05
CA TRP A 531 -17.55 -16.26 18.30
C TRP A 531 -18.72 -15.83 19.18
N ASP A 532 -19.51 -14.86 18.71
CA ASP A 532 -20.82 -14.54 19.28
C ASP A 532 -21.94 -14.90 18.30
N GLU A 533 -22.79 -15.85 18.70
CA GLU A 533 -23.91 -16.32 17.86
C GLU A 533 -25.03 -15.26 17.73
N LYS A 534 -25.22 -14.42 18.75
CA LYS A 534 -26.29 -13.41 18.76
C LYS A 534 -25.94 -12.29 17.76
N GLU A 535 -24.76 -11.71 17.90
CA GLU A 535 -24.24 -10.64 17.05
C GLU A 535 -23.76 -11.16 15.69
N GLY A 536 -23.45 -12.46 15.59
CA GLY A 536 -23.01 -13.12 14.35
C GLY A 536 -21.62 -12.69 13.91
N MET A 537 -20.71 -12.43 14.84
CA MET A 537 -19.33 -12.04 14.55
C MET A 537 -18.34 -12.55 15.60
N PHE A 538 -17.05 -12.49 15.26
CA PHE A 538 -15.97 -12.77 16.19
C PHE A 538 -15.50 -11.48 16.87
N PHE A 539 -15.33 -11.53 18.17
CA PHE A 539 -14.74 -10.47 18.99
C PHE A 539 -13.38 -10.91 19.54
N ASP A 540 -12.53 -9.94 19.85
CA ASP A 540 -11.28 -10.19 20.55
C ASP A 540 -11.55 -10.76 21.96
N TYR A 541 -10.59 -11.50 22.51
CA TYR A 541 -10.68 -12.06 23.86
C TYR A 541 -9.59 -11.47 24.74
N ASP A 542 -9.99 -10.82 25.84
CA ASP A 542 -9.08 -10.28 26.84
C ASP A 542 -8.57 -11.43 27.73
N THR A 543 -7.31 -11.79 27.57
CA THR A 543 -6.68 -12.90 28.32
C THR A 543 -6.41 -12.57 29.78
N ALA A 544 -6.31 -11.27 30.12
CA ALA A 544 -6.09 -10.82 31.49
C ALA A 544 -7.40 -10.86 32.28
N LYS A 545 -8.48 -10.33 31.70
CA LYS A 545 -9.83 -10.35 32.31
C LYS A 545 -10.58 -11.66 32.12
N ARG A 546 -10.11 -12.49 31.18
CA ARG A 546 -10.71 -13.76 30.76
C ARG A 546 -12.14 -13.61 30.24
N GLU A 547 -12.39 -12.51 29.56
CA GLU A 547 -13.69 -12.17 28.98
C GLU A 547 -13.56 -11.81 27.50
N ARG A 548 -14.64 -12.03 26.75
CA ARG A 548 -14.73 -11.63 25.36
C ARG A 548 -15.09 -10.14 25.29
N CYS A 549 -14.39 -9.40 24.44
CA CYS A 549 -14.65 -7.99 24.19
C CYS A 549 -16.00 -7.78 23.47
N THR A 550 -16.43 -6.53 23.41
CA THR A 550 -17.66 -6.11 22.72
C THR A 550 -17.42 -5.15 21.56
N TYR A 551 -16.16 -4.81 21.26
CA TYR A 551 -15.82 -3.89 20.16
C TYR A 551 -16.01 -4.58 18.81
N GLU A 552 -16.95 -4.08 18.02
CA GLU A 552 -17.25 -4.60 16.69
C GLU A 552 -16.21 -4.09 15.69
N SER A 553 -15.34 -4.99 15.24
CA SER A 553 -14.30 -4.69 14.25
C SER A 553 -14.51 -5.46 12.95
N CYS A 554 -14.21 -4.80 11.84
CA CYS A 554 -14.25 -5.39 10.50
C CYS A 554 -13.24 -6.56 10.36
N THR A 555 -12.24 -6.65 11.24
CA THR A 555 -11.30 -7.79 11.27
C THR A 555 -11.96 -9.13 11.55
N THR A 556 -13.23 -9.17 12.01
CA THR A 556 -14.03 -10.41 12.03
C THR A 556 -14.06 -11.12 10.67
N LEU A 557 -13.99 -10.38 9.56
CA LEU A 557 -13.97 -10.93 8.20
C LEU A 557 -12.65 -11.61 7.84
N TRP A 558 -11.59 -11.41 8.63
CA TRP A 558 -10.33 -12.15 8.46
C TRP A 558 -10.51 -13.63 8.78
N ALA A 559 -11.52 -13.99 9.58
CA ALA A 559 -11.90 -15.37 9.80
C ALA A 559 -12.38 -16.05 8.49
N LEU A 560 -13.04 -15.29 7.60
CA LEU A 560 -13.40 -15.75 6.26
C LEU A 560 -12.14 -15.87 5.39
N TRP A 561 -11.30 -14.85 5.37
CA TRP A 561 -10.04 -14.88 4.59
C TRP A 561 -9.13 -16.05 4.99
N ALA A 562 -9.00 -16.31 6.29
CA ALA A 562 -8.21 -17.41 6.81
C ALA A 562 -8.87 -18.77 6.59
N GLY A 563 -10.20 -18.81 6.46
CA GLY A 563 -10.98 -20.05 6.32
C GLY A 563 -11.21 -20.76 7.65
N ILE A 564 -11.09 -20.05 8.76
CA ILE A 564 -11.32 -20.61 10.09
C ILE A 564 -12.82 -20.70 10.41
N ALA A 565 -13.66 -19.83 9.82
CA ALA A 565 -15.11 -19.87 10.01
C ALA A 565 -15.75 -21.15 9.45
N THR A 566 -16.91 -21.52 9.98
CA THR A 566 -17.79 -22.52 9.36
C THR A 566 -18.69 -21.85 8.32
N PRO A 567 -19.27 -22.59 7.35
CA PRO A 567 -20.26 -22.03 6.43
C PRO A 567 -21.45 -21.35 7.13
N LYS A 568 -21.89 -21.88 8.27
CA LYS A 568 -22.93 -21.28 9.11
C LYS A 568 -22.50 -19.93 9.68
N GLN A 569 -21.30 -19.87 10.29
CA GLN A 569 -20.75 -18.61 10.82
C GLN A 569 -20.56 -17.57 9.71
N ALA A 570 -20.14 -18.01 8.51
CA ALA A 570 -19.99 -17.14 7.36
C ALA A 570 -21.32 -16.52 6.91
N ALA A 571 -22.37 -17.33 6.80
CA ALA A 571 -23.71 -16.84 6.49
C ALA A 571 -24.24 -15.85 7.55
N GLU A 572 -24.01 -16.14 8.84
CA GLU A 572 -24.41 -15.23 9.92
C GLU A 572 -23.61 -13.92 9.92
N MET A 573 -22.30 -13.95 9.64
CA MET A 573 -21.48 -12.75 9.48
C MET A 573 -21.97 -11.89 8.31
N VAL A 574 -22.27 -12.48 7.15
CA VAL A 574 -22.80 -11.75 6.00
C VAL A 574 -24.16 -11.13 6.32
N ARG A 575 -25.02 -11.86 7.05
CA ARG A 575 -26.38 -11.40 7.37
C ARG A 575 -26.43 -10.34 8.47
N LYS A 576 -25.59 -10.45 9.50
CA LYS A 576 -25.66 -9.60 10.71
C LYS A 576 -24.51 -8.61 10.85
N ALA A 577 -23.29 -9.05 10.56
CA ALA A 577 -22.09 -8.26 10.83
C ALA A 577 -21.76 -7.33 9.66
N LEU A 578 -21.76 -7.84 8.43
CA LEU A 578 -21.39 -7.08 7.24
C LEU A 578 -22.19 -5.77 7.06
N PRO A 579 -23.53 -5.73 7.28
CA PRO A 579 -24.29 -4.49 7.17
C PRO A 579 -23.89 -3.42 8.19
N LYS A 580 -23.29 -3.80 9.33
CA LYS A 580 -22.82 -2.84 10.34
C LYS A 580 -21.54 -2.11 9.90
N PHE A 581 -20.74 -2.72 9.02
CA PHE A 581 -19.47 -2.15 8.54
C PHE A 581 -19.60 -1.50 7.16
N GLU A 582 -20.62 -1.85 6.39
CA GLU A 582 -20.74 -1.40 5.01
C GLU A 582 -21.27 0.05 4.91
N ALA A 583 -20.40 0.94 4.44
CA ALA A 583 -20.67 2.35 4.21
C ALA A 583 -20.80 2.68 2.70
N TYR A 584 -20.70 3.96 2.37
CA TYR A 584 -20.79 4.46 0.99
C TYR A 584 -19.63 3.97 0.13
N GLY A 585 -18.40 4.10 0.64
CA GLY A 585 -17.15 3.83 -0.05
C GLY A 585 -16.50 2.47 0.27
N GLY A 586 -17.20 1.55 0.93
CA GLY A 586 -16.65 0.25 1.30
C GLY A 586 -16.93 -0.09 2.77
N LEU A 587 -15.97 -0.72 3.45
CA LEU A 587 -16.08 -1.12 4.85
C LEU A 587 -15.36 -0.14 5.77
N VAL A 588 -16.02 0.26 6.87
CA VAL A 588 -15.37 0.98 7.99
C VAL A 588 -14.57 0.00 8.86
N SER A 589 -13.57 0.52 9.58
CA SER A 589 -12.67 -0.31 10.43
C SER A 589 -13.35 -0.92 11.66
N GLY A 590 -14.28 -0.18 12.25
CA GLY A 590 -15.13 -0.58 13.37
C GLY A 590 -16.44 0.18 13.32
N THR A 591 -17.44 -0.24 14.09
CA THR A 591 -18.74 0.46 14.09
C THR A 591 -18.66 1.78 14.84
N GLU A 592 -19.54 2.72 14.46
CA GLU A 592 -19.65 4.02 15.14
C GLU A 592 -19.96 3.85 16.63
N GLU A 593 -20.85 2.91 16.95
CA GLU A 593 -21.24 2.55 18.32
C GLU A 593 -20.04 2.05 19.13
N SER A 594 -19.24 1.14 18.57
CA SER A 594 -18.05 0.60 19.25
C SER A 594 -16.96 1.63 19.46
N ARG A 595 -16.68 2.48 18.45
CA ARG A 595 -15.79 3.64 18.61
C ARG A 595 -16.27 4.54 19.75
N GLY A 596 -17.58 4.74 19.85
CA GLY A 596 -18.21 5.63 20.83
C GLY A 596 -18.04 7.11 20.50
N ALA A 597 -18.32 7.97 21.48
CA ALA A 597 -18.26 9.42 21.31
C ALA A 597 -16.82 9.94 21.19
N VAL A 598 -16.61 10.91 20.29
CA VAL A 598 -15.34 11.60 20.08
C VAL A 598 -15.43 13.05 20.54
N GLY A 599 -14.32 13.63 20.99
CA GLY A 599 -14.22 15.01 21.47
C GLY A 599 -12.77 15.43 21.66
N LEU A 600 -12.53 16.61 22.24
CA LEU A 600 -11.17 17.13 22.45
C LEU A 600 -10.30 16.20 23.30
N GLU A 601 -10.87 15.65 24.38
CA GLU A 601 -10.20 14.71 25.29
C GLU A 601 -10.18 13.25 24.77
N ARG A 602 -10.92 12.97 23.70
CA ARG A 602 -11.04 11.64 23.09
C ARG A 602 -11.13 11.79 21.57
N PRO A 603 -10.04 12.23 20.91
CA PRO A 603 -10.04 12.56 19.48
C PRO A 603 -10.28 11.30 18.64
N ASN A 604 -10.74 11.47 17.41
CA ASN A 604 -10.94 10.31 16.55
C ASN A 604 -9.59 9.63 16.23
N ARG A 605 -9.60 8.30 16.11
CA ARG A 605 -8.41 7.49 15.78
C ARG A 605 -8.48 6.99 14.34
N GLN A 606 -7.32 6.82 13.71
CA GLN A 606 -7.28 6.58 12.27
C GLN A 606 -7.77 5.18 11.84
N TRP A 607 -7.73 4.19 12.73
CA TRP A 607 -8.24 2.83 12.49
C TRP A 607 -9.64 2.57 13.07
N ASP A 608 -10.43 3.63 13.27
CA ASP A 608 -11.84 3.56 13.71
C ASP A 608 -12.79 4.18 12.68
N TYR A 609 -14.10 4.07 12.93
CA TYR A 609 -15.12 4.79 12.16
C TYR A 609 -14.81 6.31 12.11
N PRO A 610 -14.91 6.98 10.94
CA PRO A 610 -15.54 6.54 9.69
C PRO A 610 -14.55 6.00 8.64
N TYR A 611 -13.33 5.66 9.03
CA TYR A 611 -12.26 5.38 8.07
C TYR A 611 -12.27 3.92 7.59
N GLY A 612 -12.00 3.75 6.31
CA GLY A 612 -11.79 2.45 5.68
C GLY A 612 -10.38 2.34 5.11
N TRP A 613 -9.78 1.17 5.31
CA TRP A 613 -8.40 0.90 4.89
C TRP A 613 -8.33 -0.24 3.87
N PRO A 614 -7.42 -0.15 2.88
CA PRO A 614 -7.30 -1.15 1.83
C PRO A 614 -7.11 -2.60 2.31
N PRO A 615 -6.25 -2.90 3.32
CA PRO A 615 -6.10 -4.26 3.86
C PRO A 615 -7.43 -4.91 4.23
N GLN A 616 -8.29 -4.18 4.94
CA GLN A 616 -9.57 -4.70 5.41
C GLN A 616 -10.50 -5.03 4.23
N GLN A 617 -10.52 -4.18 3.20
CA GLN A 617 -11.32 -4.43 2.01
C GLN A 617 -10.84 -5.69 1.27
N MET A 618 -9.53 -5.76 0.98
CA MET A 618 -8.95 -6.85 0.18
C MET A 618 -9.10 -8.21 0.86
N LEU A 619 -8.88 -8.27 2.17
CA LEU A 619 -9.07 -9.48 2.96
C LEU A 619 -10.55 -9.87 3.03
N ALA A 620 -11.47 -8.91 3.23
CA ALA A 620 -12.90 -9.17 3.24
C ALA A 620 -13.39 -9.71 1.90
N TRP A 621 -13.01 -9.11 0.76
CA TRP A 621 -13.43 -9.59 -0.57
C TRP A 621 -13.01 -11.03 -0.81
N THR A 622 -11.73 -11.34 -0.55
CA THR A 622 -11.19 -12.69 -0.69
C THR A 622 -11.90 -13.68 0.24
N GLY A 623 -12.19 -13.25 1.47
CA GLY A 623 -12.94 -14.03 2.45
C GLY A 623 -14.36 -14.33 1.99
N LEU A 624 -15.10 -13.33 1.51
CA LEU A 624 -16.45 -13.48 0.99
C LEU A 624 -16.48 -14.44 -0.22
N ILE A 625 -15.57 -14.25 -1.19
CA ILE A 625 -15.44 -15.13 -2.37
C ILE A 625 -15.14 -16.57 -1.96
N ARG A 626 -14.27 -16.79 -0.96
CA ARG A 626 -13.95 -18.13 -0.46
C ARG A 626 -15.20 -18.89 0.02
N TYR A 627 -16.20 -18.19 0.56
CA TYR A 627 -17.46 -18.77 1.04
C TYR A 627 -18.62 -18.57 0.06
N SER A 628 -18.31 -18.24 -1.21
CA SER A 628 -19.28 -18.09 -2.30
C SER A 628 -20.25 -16.90 -2.16
N PHE A 629 -19.89 -15.89 -1.35
CA PHE A 629 -20.59 -14.60 -1.25
C PHE A 629 -20.04 -13.60 -2.28
N THR A 630 -20.10 -13.99 -3.56
CA THR A 630 -19.50 -13.22 -4.66
C THR A 630 -20.21 -11.90 -4.90
N GLU A 631 -21.53 -11.86 -4.79
CA GLU A 631 -22.33 -10.64 -4.99
C GLU A 631 -21.98 -9.57 -3.94
N GLU A 632 -21.81 -9.98 -2.68
CA GLU A 632 -21.37 -9.09 -1.61
C GLU A 632 -19.94 -8.59 -1.84
N ALA A 633 -19.04 -9.46 -2.28
CA ALA A 633 -17.67 -9.08 -2.62
C ALA A 633 -17.64 -8.07 -3.78
N GLU A 634 -18.39 -8.31 -4.86
CA GLU A 634 -18.52 -7.41 -6.01
C GLU A 634 -19.09 -6.04 -5.59
N ARG A 635 -20.15 -6.04 -4.78
CA ARG A 635 -20.78 -4.83 -4.25
C ARG A 635 -19.80 -3.96 -3.46
N ILE A 636 -19.08 -4.57 -2.52
CA ILE A 636 -18.15 -3.84 -1.64
C ILE A 636 -16.93 -3.38 -2.45
N ALA A 637 -16.40 -4.23 -3.33
CA ALA A 637 -15.30 -3.85 -4.23
C ALA A 637 -15.72 -2.67 -5.12
N TYR A 638 -16.92 -2.69 -5.70
CA TYR A 638 -17.43 -1.59 -6.50
C TYR A 638 -17.48 -0.28 -5.71
N LYS A 639 -18.01 -0.30 -4.48
CA LYS A 639 -18.09 0.89 -3.61
C LYS A 639 -16.71 1.50 -3.33
N TRP A 640 -15.73 0.67 -3.01
CA TRP A 640 -14.34 1.09 -2.79
C TRP A 640 -13.71 1.67 -4.05
N LEU A 641 -13.81 0.94 -5.17
CA LEU A 641 -13.26 1.39 -6.45
C LEU A 641 -13.91 2.70 -6.89
N PHE A 642 -15.23 2.84 -6.77
CA PHE A 642 -15.95 4.06 -7.10
C PHE A 642 -15.45 5.26 -6.29
N MET A 643 -15.28 5.09 -4.98
CA MET A 643 -14.77 6.13 -4.10
C MET A 643 -13.35 6.58 -4.52
N VAL A 644 -12.46 5.62 -4.79
CA VAL A 644 -11.09 5.91 -5.26
C VAL A 644 -11.09 6.57 -6.64
N THR A 645 -11.87 6.05 -7.60
CA THR A 645 -11.97 6.63 -8.95
C THR A 645 -12.56 8.04 -8.91
N LYS A 646 -13.57 8.27 -8.06
CA LYS A 646 -14.16 9.60 -7.90
C LYS A 646 -13.16 10.59 -7.33
N ALA A 647 -12.43 10.22 -6.27
CA ALA A 647 -11.37 11.06 -5.72
C ALA A 647 -10.30 11.37 -6.78
N PHE A 648 -9.85 10.34 -7.51
CA PHE A 648 -8.87 10.47 -8.59
C PHE A 648 -9.34 11.44 -9.69
N VAL A 649 -10.61 11.40 -10.09
CA VAL A 649 -11.16 12.28 -11.14
C VAL A 649 -11.34 13.72 -10.66
N ASP A 650 -11.89 13.88 -9.46
CA ASP A 650 -12.32 15.20 -8.97
C ASP A 650 -11.18 16.01 -8.35
N PHE A 651 -10.15 15.34 -7.83
CA PHE A 651 -9.05 15.95 -7.08
C PHE A 651 -7.71 15.60 -7.70
N HIS A 652 -7.55 15.98 -8.97
CA HIS A 652 -6.26 16.03 -9.63
C HIS A 652 -5.42 14.73 -9.64
N GLY A 653 -6.06 13.56 -9.75
CA GLY A 653 -5.37 12.28 -9.74
C GLY A 653 -4.90 11.83 -8.35
N VAL A 654 -5.51 12.35 -7.28
CA VAL A 654 -5.14 12.00 -5.90
C VAL A 654 -5.33 10.49 -5.64
N VAL A 655 -4.33 9.89 -5.00
CA VAL A 655 -4.36 8.54 -4.44
C VAL A 655 -3.65 8.62 -3.10
N VAL A 656 -4.37 8.35 -2.02
CA VAL A 656 -3.94 8.59 -0.63
C VAL A 656 -3.82 7.30 0.15
N GLU A 657 -3.25 7.35 1.36
CA GLU A 657 -3.05 6.21 2.27
C GLU A 657 -4.37 5.54 2.69
N LYS A 658 -5.37 6.32 3.07
CA LYS A 658 -6.66 5.88 3.65
C LYS A 658 -7.81 6.82 3.27
N TYR A 659 -9.06 6.37 3.47
CA TYR A 659 -10.24 7.14 3.07
C TYR A 659 -11.31 7.17 4.16
N ASP A 660 -12.06 8.28 4.24
CA ASP A 660 -13.35 8.33 4.92
C ASP A 660 -14.40 7.68 4.01
N VAL A 661 -14.80 6.46 4.33
CA VAL A 661 -15.73 5.68 3.49
C VAL A 661 -17.19 6.10 3.66
N THR A 662 -17.47 7.09 4.50
CA THR A 662 -18.81 7.66 4.71
C THR A 662 -19.04 8.92 3.88
N ARG A 663 -17.97 9.61 3.45
CA ARG A 663 -18.04 10.85 2.68
C ARG A 663 -18.20 10.60 1.18
N PRO A 664 -19.23 11.18 0.53
CA PRO A 664 -19.44 10.97 -0.89
C PRO A 664 -18.67 11.96 -1.78
N VAL A 665 -18.19 13.09 -1.26
CA VAL A 665 -17.59 14.17 -2.07
C VAL A 665 -16.06 14.12 -2.01
N ASP A 666 -15.49 14.25 -0.83
CA ASP A 666 -14.06 14.41 -0.56
C ASP A 666 -13.49 13.30 0.35
N PRO A 667 -13.67 12.00 0.01
CA PRO A 667 -13.33 10.88 0.89
C PRO A 667 -11.82 10.75 1.19
N HIS A 668 -10.97 11.42 0.41
CA HIS A 668 -9.52 11.44 0.57
C HIS A 668 -9.04 12.39 1.68
N ARG A 669 -9.92 13.26 2.22
CA ARG A 669 -9.59 14.16 3.33
C ARG A 669 -9.78 13.45 4.67
N VAL A 670 -8.66 13.08 5.28
CA VAL A 670 -8.61 12.41 6.58
C VAL A 670 -7.65 13.18 7.47
N ASP A 671 -8.20 13.86 8.48
CA ASP A 671 -7.45 14.73 9.41
C ASP A 671 -7.17 14.04 10.76
N ALA A 672 -7.45 12.74 10.88
CA ALA A 672 -7.12 11.99 12.09
C ALA A 672 -5.60 11.87 12.26
N GLU A 673 -5.12 12.10 13.48
CA GLU A 673 -3.70 11.99 13.86
C GLU A 673 -2.78 12.85 12.99
N TYR A 674 -1.84 12.25 12.25
CA TYR A 674 -0.91 12.97 11.36
C TYR A 674 -1.52 13.34 9.99
N GLY A 675 -2.84 13.13 9.83
CA GLY A 675 -3.54 13.35 8.57
C GLY A 675 -3.27 12.26 7.54
N ASN A 676 -3.57 12.57 6.27
CA ASN A 676 -3.43 11.63 5.16
C ASN A 676 -2.13 11.86 4.37
N GLN A 677 -1.46 10.77 4.01
CA GLN A 677 -0.30 10.84 3.11
C GLN A 677 -0.76 10.81 1.64
N GLY A 678 -0.03 11.51 0.76
CA GLY A 678 -0.31 11.55 -0.68
C GLY A 678 -1.11 12.77 -1.17
N LEU A 679 -1.37 13.77 -0.32
CA LEU A 679 -2.05 15.02 -0.69
C LEU A 679 -1.11 16.13 -1.19
N GLY A 680 0.12 16.18 -0.68
CA GLY A 680 1.04 17.31 -0.87
C GLY A 680 1.86 17.34 -2.17
N PHE A 681 1.40 16.70 -3.25
CA PHE A 681 2.12 16.70 -4.53
C PHE A 681 1.76 17.93 -5.38
N ARG A 682 2.64 18.29 -6.32
CA ARG A 682 2.42 19.41 -7.26
C ARG A 682 2.45 18.90 -8.70
N GLY A 683 1.46 19.28 -9.49
CA GLY A 683 1.35 18.97 -10.92
C GLY A 683 1.01 17.51 -11.24
N VAL A 684 1.71 16.50 -10.69
CA VAL A 684 1.40 15.09 -10.94
C VAL A 684 1.69 14.20 -9.74
N ASN A 685 0.75 13.33 -9.39
CA ASN A 685 0.97 12.27 -8.41
C ASN A 685 1.86 11.20 -9.01
N LYS A 686 2.99 10.88 -8.37
CA LYS A 686 4.01 9.98 -8.92
C LYS A 686 3.94 8.56 -8.40
N GLU A 687 3.29 8.34 -7.26
CA GLU A 687 3.45 7.08 -6.51
C GLU A 687 2.13 6.55 -5.93
N GLY A 688 1.19 7.43 -5.59
CA GLY A 688 0.04 7.04 -4.77
C GLY A 688 0.48 6.42 -3.45
N PHE A 689 -0.14 5.31 -3.07
CA PHE A 689 0.25 4.53 -1.90
C PHE A 689 0.07 3.03 -2.19
N ALA A 690 1.08 2.22 -1.87
CA ALA A 690 1.24 0.84 -2.34
C ALA A 690 0.00 -0.04 -2.13
N TRP A 691 -0.58 -0.08 -0.93
CA TRP A 691 -1.76 -0.92 -0.70
C TRP A 691 -3.05 -0.39 -1.33
N VAL A 692 -3.13 0.91 -1.67
CA VAL A 692 -4.29 1.52 -2.32
C VAL A 692 -4.20 1.20 -3.80
N ASN A 693 -3.00 1.37 -4.36
CA ASN A 693 -2.65 0.91 -5.70
C ASN A 693 -3.00 -0.57 -5.85
N ALA A 694 -2.58 -1.42 -4.90
CA ALA A 694 -2.91 -2.84 -4.91
C ALA A 694 -4.42 -3.09 -4.78
N SER A 695 -5.11 -2.42 -3.86
CA SER A 695 -6.56 -2.60 -3.67
C SER A 695 -7.37 -2.22 -4.90
N TYR A 696 -6.92 -1.21 -5.66
CA TYR A 696 -7.58 -0.79 -6.87
C TYR A 696 -7.43 -1.85 -7.96
N ILE A 697 -6.20 -2.30 -8.22
CA ILE A 697 -5.94 -3.35 -9.22
C ILE A 697 -6.57 -4.68 -8.81
N TYR A 698 -6.51 -5.04 -7.54
CA TYR A 698 -7.09 -6.27 -6.99
C TYR A 698 -8.62 -6.25 -7.05
N GLY A 699 -9.24 -5.13 -6.66
CA GLY A 699 -10.70 -4.93 -6.76
C GLY A 699 -11.22 -5.03 -8.19
N LEU A 700 -10.45 -4.54 -9.18
CA LEU A 700 -10.81 -4.65 -10.60
C LEU A 700 -10.88 -6.10 -11.10
N GLN A 701 -10.24 -7.06 -10.42
CA GLN A 701 -10.37 -8.50 -10.73
C GLN A 701 -11.64 -9.11 -10.15
N ILE A 702 -12.30 -8.43 -9.22
CA ILE A 702 -13.49 -8.93 -8.52
C ILE A 702 -14.76 -8.48 -9.24
N ILE A 703 -14.81 -7.24 -9.73
CA ILE A 703 -15.99 -6.71 -10.41
C ILE A 703 -16.11 -7.19 -11.86
N ASN A 704 -17.34 -7.28 -12.36
CA ASN A 704 -17.60 -7.66 -13.75
C ASN A 704 -17.41 -6.50 -14.75
N ALA A 705 -17.47 -6.81 -16.05
CA ALA A 705 -17.24 -5.83 -17.12
C ALA A 705 -18.30 -4.71 -17.19
N HIS A 706 -19.54 -4.96 -16.75
CA HIS A 706 -20.58 -3.93 -16.72
C HIS A 706 -20.30 -2.93 -15.60
N MET A 707 -19.96 -3.43 -14.41
CA MET A 707 -19.48 -2.64 -13.28
C MET A 707 -18.26 -1.80 -13.67
N ARG A 708 -17.26 -2.37 -14.35
CA ARG A 708 -16.07 -1.62 -14.77
C ARG A 708 -16.40 -0.43 -15.68
N ARG A 709 -17.36 -0.58 -16.60
CA ARG A 709 -17.84 0.54 -17.45
C ARG A 709 -18.58 1.59 -16.63
N ALA A 710 -19.42 1.16 -15.69
CA ALA A 710 -20.15 2.06 -14.80
C ALA A 710 -19.20 2.88 -13.91
N LEU A 711 -18.11 2.29 -13.42
CA LEU A 711 -17.04 3.00 -12.72
C LEU A 711 -16.38 4.06 -13.60
N GLY A 712 -16.04 3.70 -14.84
CA GLY A 712 -15.45 4.65 -15.79
C GLY A 712 -16.36 5.83 -16.14
N ALA A 713 -17.68 5.64 -16.03
CA ALA A 713 -18.69 6.69 -16.16
C ALA A 713 -19.04 7.38 -14.83
N LEU A 714 -18.31 7.09 -13.74
CA LEU A 714 -18.58 7.58 -12.38
C LEU A 714 -20.04 7.38 -11.95
N THR A 715 -20.59 6.20 -12.19
CA THR A 715 -21.96 5.84 -11.77
C THR A 715 -21.99 5.35 -10.32
N PRO A 716 -22.67 6.01 -9.39
CA PRO A 716 -22.80 5.53 -8.01
C PRO A 716 -23.48 4.15 -7.95
N TYR A 717 -23.08 3.33 -6.98
CA TYR A 717 -23.57 1.93 -6.88
C TYR A 717 -25.10 1.81 -6.87
N GLN A 718 -25.79 2.68 -6.12
CA GLN A 718 -27.25 2.68 -6.04
C GLN A 718 -27.91 2.96 -7.41
N THR A 719 -27.31 3.82 -8.23
CA THR A 719 -27.79 4.10 -9.58
C THR A 719 -27.56 2.91 -10.50
N LEU A 720 -26.40 2.25 -10.38
CA LEU A 720 -26.08 1.05 -11.15
C LEU A 720 -27.08 -0.08 -10.88
N ILE A 721 -27.34 -0.40 -9.61
CA ILE A 721 -28.26 -1.49 -9.24
C ILE A 721 -29.68 -1.20 -9.72
N ARG A 722 -30.21 0.01 -9.50
CA ARG A 722 -31.53 0.40 -10.03
C ARG A 722 -31.63 0.25 -11.55
N ALA A 723 -30.54 0.53 -12.27
CA ALA A 723 -30.50 0.35 -13.72
C ALA A 723 -30.51 -1.13 -14.12
N ILE A 724 -29.81 -1.99 -13.37
CA ILE A 724 -29.79 -3.45 -13.58
C ILE A 724 -31.19 -4.03 -13.31
N GLU A 725 -31.78 -3.75 -12.15
CA GLU A 725 -33.11 -4.21 -11.75
C GLU A 725 -34.17 -3.83 -12.80
N LYS A 726 -34.17 -2.57 -13.23
CA LYS A 726 -35.09 -2.10 -14.29
C LYS A 726 -34.90 -2.82 -15.62
N ASN A 727 -33.67 -3.23 -15.94
CA ASN A 727 -33.38 -3.96 -17.17
C ASN A 727 -33.80 -5.43 -17.07
N GLU A 728 -33.67 -6.03 -15.88
CA GLU A 728 -34.17 -7.38 -15.57
C GLU A 728 -35.70 -7.41 -15.61
N GLU A 729 -36.38 -6.45 -14.98
CA GLU A 729 -37.85 -6.31 -15.03
C GLU A 729 -38.34 -6.21 -16.47
N LYS A 730 -37.67 -5.41 -17.32
CA LYS A 730 -38.01 -5.29 -18.74
C LYS A 730 -37.80 -6.59 -19.50
N THR A 731 -36.69 -7.29 -19.24
CA THR A 731 -36.39 -8.58 -19.87
C THR A 731 -37.45 -9.62 -19.48
N LEU A 732 -37.81 -9.68 -18.20
CA LEU A 732 -38.84 -10.59 -17.68
C LEU A 732 -40.23 -10.28 -18.26
N ALA A 733 -40.60 -9.00 -18.35
CA ALA A 733 -41.84 -8.56 -18.97
C ALA A 733 -41.89 -8.90 -20.48
N GLY A 734 -40.76 -8.83 -21.18
CA GLY A 734 -40.64 -9.23 -22.59
C GLY A 734 -40.79 -10.73 -22.81
N LEU A 735 -40.34 -11.57 -21.88
CA LEU A 735 -40.50 -13.03 -21.92
C LEU A 735 -41.94 -13.49 -21.59
N LEU A 736 -42.67 -12.70 -20.80
CA LEU A 736 -44.06 -12.98 -20.41
C LEU A 736 -45.10 -12.37 -21.36
N ALA A 737 -44.67 -11.58 -22.35
CA ALA A 737 -45.56 -11.07 -23.38
C ALA A 737 -46.04 -12.25 -24.25
N PRO A 738 -47.37 -12.45 -24.43
CA PRO A 738 -47.87 -13.55 -25.23
C PRO A 738 -47.33 -13.41 -26.66
N GLN A 739 -46.72 -14.47 -27.18
CA GLN A 739 -46.43 -14.58 -28.61
C GLN A 739 -47.77 -14.53 -29.34
N GLY A 740 -48.14 -13.33 -29.81
CA GLY A 740 -49.32 -13.14 -30.63
C GLY A 740 -49.17 -13.99 -31.89
N ASN A 741 -50.06 -14.98 -32.02
CA ASN A 741 -50.26 -15.75 -33.24
C ASN A 741 -50.37 -14.80 -34.44
N ALA A 742 -49.30 -14.68 -35.21
CA ALA A 742 -49.33 -14.19 -36.58
C ALA A 742 -49.63 -15.38 -37.50
N PHE A 743 -50.86 -15.89 -37.44
CA PHE A 743 -51.46 -16.69 -38.51
C PHE A 743 -52.98 -16.48 -38.47
N VAL A 744 -53.46 -15.55 -39.31
CA VAL A 744 -54.78 -15.63 -39.94
C VAL A 744 -54.61 -15.08 -41.36
N ASP A 745 -54.45 -16.01 -42.31
CA ASP A 745 -55.13 -16.01 -43.60
C ASP A 745 -55.87 -17.35 -43.70
#